data_AF-A0A7X2ZW47-F1
#
_entry.id   AF-A0A7X2ZW47-F1
#
_cell.length_a   1.000
_cell.length_b   1.000
_cell.length_c   1.000
_cell.angle_alpha   90.00
_cell.angle_beta   90.00
_cell.angle_gamma   90.00
#
_symmetry.space_group_name_H-M   'P 1'
#
loop_
_entity.id
_entity.type
_entity.pdbx_description
1 polymer ?
#
loop_
_entity_poly.entity_id
_entity_poly.type
_entity_poly.pdbx_seq_one_letter_code
_entity_poly.pdbx_strand_id
1 'polypeptide(L)'
;MNQSFYQLPNRSTTQKSLFVTSALILLALGSCKKEKPVYADVIYTKPTLVKDPPVVFMSPEESMKTMHLPEGYHMELVASEPMINEPVTIAWGPDGKLYVAEMLTYMQDIDGTNENEPWSRVSVLEDTDGDGKMDKSTVFVDSLILPRIILPLDDRILIGETYNRSLYTYRDTDGDNVADEKKLVLENNKRDNANLEHQSATMIWGLDNYLYLSNGSLRYRFTRGEMEIDTLRDAPSGQWGMTQDEIGQLYYSSAGGETPALGYQQHPYYGTLEMEGKWEEGFEKVWPIIGTPDVQGGFGRLREDGTLNHFTASCGQSIFLGDKLSMYGDLFIPEPVGRLIRRAKVNLVNGKKVLSNPYGETEFLASTDTNFRPVDTQTGPDGCLYVVDMYRGIIQEGNWVRKGSFLRPVVERKGFDKNVGKGRIYRIVHEEIAPSKQEDLLHKTNNELLEYLHHPNGWYRLTAQKVLVLKQDKSTVSDLKDMVTGGTPFIGSMLGDTDYALGRLHAIWTLDGLDAIDKPLVLAALQDEDARVRAAALRVSEPFLKSGDASVFEAVQALKSDKDPEVLQQVVLSLNSAKDKMGKETISEIMAANPSNEAIATIGEESLKEVPLEIEKIKKQYVLQNSNTRKRIVEGYNNFKNLCAACHGMNGTGIEGMAPSLVGSPRVTAKDWNITVKILLNGLTGPVDGKEYSGVMAGMKQQDDDYIASVVTYIRMHLNNEKGVGGWQVSKVRKEQEGREDYWTIEELEKSK
;
A
#
# COMPACT_ATOMS: atom_id res chain seq x y z
N MET A 1 65.56 -57.76 -30.52
CA MET A 1 66.58 -57.31 -31.48
C MET A 1 66.65 -55.79 -31.40
N ASN A 2 67.83 -55.28 -31.03
CA ASN A 2 68.37 -53.90 -30.98
C ASN A 2 67.52 -52.81 -30.29
N GLN A 3 67.88 -52.31 -29.09
CA GLN A 3 68.98 -51.34 -28.77
C GLN A 3 68.88 -50.06 -29.63
N SER A 4 68.93 -48.81 -29.15
CA SER A 4 69.78 -48.15 -28.15
C SER A 4 69.33 -46.65 -28.12
N PHE A 5 69.13 -46.01 -26.96
CA PHE A 5 70.05 -45.07 -26.27
C PHE A 5 70.10 -43.58 -26.72
N TYR A 6 70.25 -42.72 -25.68
CA TYR A 6 70.74 -41.32 -25.59
C TYR A 6 69.94 -40.18 -26.29
N GLN A 7 69.28 -39.26 -25.58
CA GLN A 7 69.75 -38.08 -24.79
C GLN A 7 70.39 -36.92 -25.56
N LEU A 8 69.76 -35.73 -25.36
CA LEU A 8 70.32 -34.36 -25.24
C LEU A 8 70.83 -33.64 -26.51
N PRO A 9 71.06 -32.30 -26.49
CA PRO A 9 70.58 -31.23 -25.60
C PRO A 9 70.12 -29.91 -26.30
N ASN A 10 69.20 -29.21 -25.62
CA ASN A 10 69.19 -27.81 -25.16
C ASN A 10 69.79 -26.60 -25.95
N ARG A 11 68.99 -25.51 -25.84
CA ARG A 11 69.27 -24.04 -25.87
C ARG A 11 69.33 -23.36 -27.24
N SER A 12 68.30 -22.57 -27.57
CA SER A 12 68.09 -21.13 -27.29
C SER A 12 68.61 -20.29 -28.48
N THR A 13 68.03 -19.19 -28.95
CA THR A 13 67.17 -18.17 -28.34
C THR A 13 66.61 -17.30 -29.48
N THR A 14 65.33 -16.90 -29.38
CA THR A 14 64.72 -15.62 -29.83
C THR A 14 65.06 -14.98 -31.19
N GLN A 15 64.05 -14.80 -32.06
CA GLN A 15 63.45 -13.48 -32.35
C GLN A 15 62.19 -13.56 -33.22
N LYS A 16 61.35 -12.54 -33.06
CA LYS A 16 59.97 -12.32 -33.52
C LYS A 16 59.87 -12.08 -35.04
N SER A 17 58.78 -12.50 -35.68
CA SER A 17 57.69 -11.59 -36.12
C SER A 17 56.63 -12.27 -37.02
N LEU A 18 55.37 -11.95 -36.70
CA LEU A 18 54.20 -11.73 -37.57
C LEU A 18 53.63 -12.84 -38.48
N PHE A 19 52.49 -13.35 -38.01
CA PHE A 19 51.13 -13.22 -38.60
C PHE A 19 50.70 -14.07 -39.82
N VAL A 20 49.66 -14.90 -39.57
CA VAL A 20 48.32 -14.98 -40.24
C VAL A 20 47.84 -16.41 -40.55
N THR A 21 46.86 -16.86 -39.74
CA THR A 21 45.66 -17.69 -40.03
C THR A 21 45.82 -19.14 -40.53
N SER A 22 45.01 -20.13 -40.17
CA SER A 22 43.77 -20.25 -39.38
C SER A 22 43.44 -21.74 -39.22
N ALA A 23 42.90 -22.13 -38.07
CA ALA A 23 41.77 -23.08 -37.93
C ALA A 23 41.43 -23.25 -36.44
N LEU A 24 40.52 -22.39 -35.96
CA LEU A 24 39.79 -22.57 -34.71
C LEU A 24 38.88 -23.79 -34.83
N ILE A 25 38.95 -24.69 -33.85
CA ILE A 25 37.82 -25.55 -33.48
C ILE A 25 37.03 -24.76 -32.43
N LEU A 26 35.99 -24.06 -32.89
CA LEU A 26 34.94 -23.47 -32.07
C LEU A 26 34.08 -24.61 -31.51
N LEU A 27 34.12 -24.78 -30.18
CA LEU A 27 33.05 -25.43 -29.43
C LEU A 27 31.83 -24.51 -29.45
N ALA A 28 31.02 -24.66 -30.49
CA ALA A 28 29.68 -24.09 -30.58
C ALA A 28 28.72 -24.96 -29.75
N LEU A 29 28.76 -24.80 -28.42
CA LEU A 29 27.57 -25.02 -27.61
C LEU A 29 26.82 -23.69 -27.63
N GLY A 30 25.91 -23.56 -28.60
CA GLY A 30 24.95 -22.48 -28.61
C GLY A 30 24.15 -22.54 -27.31
N SER A 31 24.40 -21.59 -26.41
CA SER A 31 23.49 -21.29 -25.33
C SER A 31 22.21 -20.77 -25.97
N CYS A 32 21.26 -21.66 -26.22
CA CYS A 32 19.87 -21.27 -26.46
C CYS A 32 19.36 -20.67 -25.15
N LYS A 33 19.64 -19.39 -24.91
CA LYS A 33 18.84 -18.58 -24.00
C LYS A 33 17.40 -18.67 -24.51
N LYS A 34 16.55 -19.43 -23.81
CA LYS A 34 15.11 -19.31 -24.01
C LYS A 34 14.75 -17.95 -23.43
N GLU A 35 14.69 -16.93 -24.27
CA GLU A 35 14.11 -15.65 -23.89
C GLU A 35 12.72 -15.91 -23.29
N LYS A 36 12.43 -15.29 -22.14
CA LYS A 36 11.07 -15.34 -21.58
C LYS A 36 10.10 -14.88 -22.67
N PRO A 37 8.98 -15.59 -22.89
CA PRO A 37 8.01 -15.16 -23.88
C PRO A 37 7.52 -13.75 -23.50
N VAL A 38 7.80 -12.78 -24.37
CA VAL A 38 7.29 -11.42 -24.23
C VAL A 38 5.98 -11.36 -24.99
N TYR A 39 4.88 -11.51 -24.26
CA TYR A 39 3.54 -11.31 -24.80
C TYR A 39 3.34 -9.81 -25.01
N ALA A 40 3.34 -9.38 -26.27
CA ALA A 40 2.89 -8.04 -26.61
C ALA A 40 1.36 -8.02 -26.49
N ASP A 41 0.84 -7.17 -25.60
CA ASP A 41 -0.60 -7.10 -25.42
C ASP A 41 -1.27 -6.55 -26.67
N VAL A 42 -2.11 -7.36 -27.30
CA VAL A 42 -3.04 -6.87 -28.31
C VAL A 42 -4.30 -6.45 -27.57
N ILE A 43 -4.52 -5.13 -27.50
CA ILE A 43 -5.68 -4.53 -26.85
C ILE A 43 -6.95 -5.07 -27.53
N TYR A 44 -7.87 -5.63 -26.74
CA TYR A 44 -9.13 -6.13 -27.29
C TYR A 44 -9.96 -4.97 -27.86
N THR A 45 -10.74 -5.27 -28.90
CA THR A 45 -11.71 -4.29 -29.42
C THR A 45 -12.79 -4.09 -28.37
N LYS A 46 -12.94 -2.85 -27.86
CA LYS A 46 -13.94 -2.51 -26.85
C LYS A 46 -15.32 -3.00 -27.28
N PRO A 47 -15.98 -3.88 -26.51
CA PRO A 47 -17.29 -4.40 -26.86
C PRO A 47 -18.35 -3.31 -26.84
N THR A 48 -19.51 -3.59 -27.42
CA THR A 48 -20.66 -2.69 -27.34
C THR A 48 -21.09 -2.52 -25.89
N LEU A 49 -21.22 -1.27 -25.45
CA LEU A 49 -21.69 -0.91 -24.11
C LEU A 49 -23.06 -1.53 -23.80
N VAL A 50 -23.15 -2.23 -22.67
CA VAL A 50 -24.42 -2.71 -22.11
C VAL A 50 -24.93 -1.70 -21.08
N LYS A 51 -25.84 -0.80 -21.50
CA LYS A 51 -26.32 0.31 -20.65
C LYS A 51 -27.19 -0.12 -19.47
N ASP A 52 -28.01 -1.15 -19.66
CA ASP A 52 -28.90 -1.65 -18.63
C ASP A 52 -28.89 -3.18 -18.57
N PRO A 53 -27.82 -3.78 -18.02
CA PRO A 53 -27.69 -5.23 -17.89
C PRO A 53 -28.69 -5.78 -16.85
N PRO A 54 -29.15 -7.04 -17.02
CA PRO A 54 -29.96 -7.70 -16.00
C PRO A 54 -29.13 -8.01 -14.74
N VAL A 55 -29.71 -7.77 -13.56
CA VAL A 55 -29.11 -8.09 -12.26
C VAL A 55 -29.46 -9.52 -11.86
N VAL A 56 -28.88 -10.49 -12.57
CA VAL A 56 -29.13 -11.92 -12.36
C VAL A 56 -27.82 -12.66 -12.13
N PHE A 57 -27.86 -13.72 -11.31
CA PHE A 57 -26.70 -14.59 -11.15
C PHE A 57 -26.41 -15.35 -12.45
N MET A 58 -25.14 -15.37 -12.82
CA MET A 58 -24.56 -16.21 -13.86
C MET A 58 -23.82 -17.37 -13.20
N SER A 59 -23.65 -18.50 -13.88
CA SER A 59 -22.62 -19.49 -13.54
C SER A 59 -21.20 -18.91 -13.71
N PRO A 60 -20.16 -19.51 -13.11
CA PRO A 60 -18.78 -19.11 -13.38
C PRO A 60 -18.45 -19.06 -14.88
N GLU A 61 -18.88 -20.07 -15.64
CA GLU A 61 -18.63 -20.18 -17.09
C GLU A 61 -19.38 -19.11 -17.90
N GLU A 62 -20.61 -18.77 -17.51
CA GLU A 62 -21.36 -17.67 -18.13
C GLU A 62 -20.74 -16.31 -17.83
N SER A 63 -20.32 -16.08 -16.58
CA SER A 63 -19.70 -14.83 -16.16
C SER A 63 -18.36 -14.59 -16.85
N MET A 64 -17.49 -15.60 -16.94
CA MET A 64 -16.21 -15.49 -17.65
C MET A 64 -16.38 -15.13 -19.14
N LYS A 65 -17.47 -15.56 -19.79
CA LYS A 65 -17.78 -15.16 -21.19
C LYS A 65 -18.12 -13.68 -21.35
N THR A 66 -18.47 -13.00 -20.25
CA THR A 66 -18.76 -11.56 -20.24
C THR A 66 -17.55 -10.69 -19.91
N MET A 67 -16.42 -11.32 -19.57
CA MET A 67 -15.17 -10.66 -19.22
C MET A 67 -14.29 -10.50 -20.46
N HIS A 68 -13.72 -9.32 -20.62
CA HIS A 68 -12.85 -8.96 -21.73
C HIS A 68 -11.46 -8.66 -21.20
N LEU A 69 -10.46 -9.34 -21.78
CA LEU A 69 -9.02 -9.24 -21.50
C LEU A 69 -8.26 -9.02 -22.80
N PRO A 70 -6.98 -8.57 -22.77
CA PRO A 70 -6.14 -8.53 -23.96
C PRO A 70 -6.04 -9.91 -24.64
N GLU A 71 -5.80 -9.92 -25.96
CA GLU A 71 -5.70 -11.16 -26.73
C GLU A 71 -4.64 -12.11 -26.14
N GLY A 72 -4.94 -13.41 -26.11
CA GLY A 72 -4.08 -14.44 -25.52
C GLY A 72 -4.23 -14.60 -24.01
N TYR A 73 -4.90 -13.68 -23.30
CA TYR A 73 -5.19 -13.83 -21.88
C TYR A 73 -6.63 -14.28 -21.62
N HIS A 74 -6.80 -15.18 -20.66
CA HIS A 74 -8.12 -15.62 -20.20
C HIS A 74 -8.16 -15.85 -18.69
N MET A 75 -9.39 -15.88 -18.17
CA MET A 75 -9.68 -16.22 -16.77
C MET A 75 -9.82 -17.74 -16.65
N GLU A 76 -9.23 -18.31 -15.61
CA GLU A 76 -9.47 -19.69 -15.17
C GLU A 76 -10.07 -19.66 -13.77
N LEU A 77 -11.08 -20.51 -13.55
CA LEU A 77 -11.74 -20.63 -12.25
C LEU A 77 -10.85 -21.41 -11.28
N VAL A 78 -10.50 -20.77 -10.16
CA VAL A 78 -9.73 -21.39 -9.08
C VAL A 78 -10.66 -21.97 -8.01
N ALA A 79 -11.66 -21.20 -7.58
CA ALA A 79 -12.65 -21.64 -6.60
C ALA A 79 -13.96 -20.85 -6.75
N SER A 80 -15.09 -21.49 -6.43
CA SER A 80 -16.42 -20.88 -6.37
C SER A 80 -17.29 -21.59 -5.35
N GLU A 81 -18.53 -21.16 -5.21
CA GLU A 81 -19.53 -21.83 -4.39
C GLU A 81 -19.72 -23.30 -4.82
N PRO A 82 -20.01 -24.23 -3.87
CA PRO A 82 -20.15 -24.01 -2.43
C PRO A 82 -18.84 -23.98 -1.63
N MET A 83 -17.68 -24.08 -2.30
CA MET A 83 -16.35 -24.18 -1.66
C MET A 83 -16.02 -22.94 -0.80
N ILE A 84 -16.37 -21.76 -1.33
CA ILE A 84 -16.21 -20.44 -0.72
C ILE A 84 -17.46 -19.61 -0.98
N ASN A 85 -17.71 -18.60 -0.16
CA ASN A 85 -18.78 -17.61 -0.33
C ASN A 85 -18.26 -16.23 0.10
N GLU A 86 -18.56 -15.19 -0.68
CA GLU A 86 -18.20 -13.79 -0.39
C GLU A 86 -16.73 -13.58 0.05
N PRO A 87 -15.75 -14.06 -0.75
CA PRO A 87 -14.34 -13.85 -0.47
C PRO A 87 -13.99 -12.38 -0.64
N VAL A 88 -13.14 -11.86 0.24
CA VAL A 88 -12.72 -10.44 0.21
C VAL A 88 -11.21 -10.26 0.07
N THR A 89 -10.43 -11.26 0.42
CA THR A 89 -8.98 -11.31 0.19
C THR A 89 -8.49 -12.75 0.29
N ILE A 90 -7.33 -13.02 -0.33
CA ILE A 90 -6.66 -14.32 -0.30
C ILE A 90 -5.20 -14.15 0.10
N ALA A 91 -4.62 -15.20 0.67
CA ALA A 91 -3.18 -15.25 0.95
C ALA A 91 -2.64 -16.66 0.85
N TRP A 92 -1.48 -16.81 0.21
CA TRP A 92 -0.79 -18.10 0.07
C TRP A 92 0.09 -18.37 1.29
N GLY A 93 -0.09 -19.54 1.90
CA GLY A 93 0.75 -20.05 2.97
C GLY A 93 2.10 -20.55 2.45
N PRO A 94 3.15 -20.59 3.29
CA PRO A 94 4.46 -21.12 2.89
C PRO A 94 4.41 -22.61 2.51
N ASP A 95 3.36 -23.35 2.86
CA ASP A 95 3.10 -24.72 2.45
C ASP A 95 2.37 -24.84 1.09
N GLY A 96 2.11 -23.71 0.42
CA GLY A 96 1.43 -23.66 -0.86
C GLY A 96 -0.11 -23.69 -0.78
N LYS A 97 -0.71 -23.71 0.42
CA LYS A 97 -2.17 -23.66 0.58
C LYS A 97 -2.72 -22.24 0.41
N LEU A 98 -3.97 -22.13 -0.03
CA LEU A 98 -4.63 -20.84 -0.25
C LEU A 98 -5.61 -20.53 0.89
N TYR A 99 -5.31 -19.52 1.69
CA TYR A 99 -6.22 -19.01 2.71
C TYR A 99 -7.16 -17.95 2.12
N VAL A 100 -8.43 -17.99 2.51
CA VAL A 100 -9.50 -17.13 1.98
C VAL A 100 -10.27 -16.51 3.14
N ALA A 101 -10.33 -15.18 3.21
CA ALA A 101 -11.20 -14.48 4.14
C ALA A 101 -12.60 -14.30 3.53
N GLU A 102 -13.63 -14.77 4.22
CA GLU A 102 -15.03 -14.75 3.77
C GLU A 102 -15.89 -13.87 4.69
N MET A 103 -16.56 -12.86 4.12
CA MET A 103 -17.39 -11.91 4.86
C MET A 103 -18.89 -12.25 4.80
N LEU A 104 -19.27 -13.36 5.44
CA LEU A 104 -20.59 -13.99 5.32
C LEU A 104 -21.77 -13.17 5.90
N THR A 105 -21.49 -12.10 6.63
CA THR A 105 -22.50 -11.22 7.22
C THR A 105 -22.58 -9.84 6.56
N TYR A 106 -21.66 -9.52 5.64
CA TYR A 106 -21.59 -8.20 5.04
C TYR A 106 -22.82 -7.93 4.20
N MET A 107 -23.58 -6.88 4.50
CA MET A 107 -24.70 -6.39 3.68
C MET A 107 -25.61 -7.51 3.10
N GLN A 108 -25.99 -8.51 3.91
CA GLN A 108 -26.85 -9.63 3.48
C GLN A 108 -28.28 -9.18 3.11
N ASP A 109 -28.65 -7.99 3.56
CA ASP A 109 -29.79 -7.23 3.06
C ASP A 109 -29.41 -5.75 2.98
N ILE A 110 -30.32 -4.95 2.44
CA ILE A 110 -30.12 -3.50 2.23
C ILE A 110 -29.96 -2.70 3.55
N ASP A 111 -30.35 -3.26 4.69
CA ASP A 111 -30.26 -2.63 6.01
C ASP A 111 -29.04 -3.13 6.81
N GLY A 112 -28.27 -4.09 6.28
CA GLY A 112 -27.11 -4.68 6.94
C GLY A 112 -27.46 -5.47 8.19
N THR A 113 -28.63 -6.14 8.21
CA THR A 113 -29.07 -6.90 9.39
C THR A 113 -28.03 -7.98 9.74
N ASN A 114 -27.70 -8.09 11.04
CA ASN A 114 -26.72 -9.05 11.57
C ASN A 114 -25.27 -8.88 11.06
N GLU A 115 -24.92 -7.74 10.46
CA GLU A 115 -23.56 -7.52 9.90
C GLU A 115 -22.44 -7.71 10.94
N ASN A 116 -22.72 -7.39 12.20
CA ASN A 116 -21.78 -7.52 13.32
C ASN A 116 -21.78 -8.90 13.99
N GLU A 117 -22.62 -9.84 13.55
CA GLU A 117 -22.64 -11.18 14.12
C GLU A 117 -21.37 -11.95 13.72
N PRO A 118 -20.78 -12.74 14.64
CA PRO A 118 -19.53 -13.45 14.40
C PRO A 118 -19.81 -14.74 13.61
N TRP A 119 -20.24 -14.64 12.34
CA TRP A 119 -20.52 -15.81 11.49
C TRP A 119 -19.55 -15.93 10.31
N SER A 120 -18.70 -14.92 10.12
CA SER A 120 -17.68 -14.93 9.07
C SER A 120 -16.54 -15.87 9.43
N ARG A 121 -15.69 -16.20 8.45
CA ARG A 121 -14.67 -17.23 8.61
C ARG A 121 -13.45 -16.99 7.74
N VAL A 122 -12.39 -17.75 8.03
CA VAL A 122 -11.27 -17.97 7.13
C VAL A 122 -11.25 -19.45 6.75
N SER A 123 -11.22 -19.72 5.46
CA SER A 123 -11.10 -21.09 4.92
C SER A 123 -9.70 -21.31 4.32
N VAL A 124 -9.26 -22.56 4.29
CA VAL A 124 -8.05 -22.99 3.60
C VAL A 124 -8.41 -23.95 2.47
N LEU A 125 -7.88 -23.66 1.29
CA LEU A 125 -8.11 -24.40 0.06
C LEU A 125 -6.84 -25.11 -0.39
N GLU A 126 -7.03 -26.29 -0.96
CA GLU A 126 -5.98 -27.13 -1.50
C GLU A 126 -6.31 -27.54 -2.95
N ASP A 127 -5.28 -27.57 -3.77
CA ASP A 127 -5.27 -28.17 -5.11
C ASP A 127 -4.50 -29.50 -5.00
N THR A 128 -5.23 -30.61 -4.91
CA THR A 128 -4.62 -31.91 -4.58
C THR A 128 -4.04 -32.63 -5.80
N ASP A 129 -4.44 -32.25 -7.01
CA ASP A 129 -3.96 -32.85 -8.26
C ASP A 129 -3.03 -31.93 -9.10
N GLY A 130 -2.93 -30.65 -8.73
CA GLY A 130 -2.03 -29.66 -9.33
C GLY A 130 -2.54 -29.08 -10.64
N ASP A 131 -3.84 -29.15 -10.92
CA ASP A 131 -4.46 -28.60 -12.15
C ASP A 131 -4.74 -27.09 -12.07
N GLY A 132 -4.45 -26.46 -10.93
CA GLY A 132 -4.66 -25.04 -10.67
C GLY A 132 -6.08 -24.69 -10.23
N LYS A 133 -6.95 -25.68 -10.05
CA LYS A 133 -8.28 -25.53 -9.47
C LYS A 133 -8.29 -26.16 -8.08
N MET A 134 -8.78 -25.41 -7.11
CA MET A 134 -8.93 -25.95 -5.76
C MET A 134 -10.01 -27.02 -5.76
N ASP A 135 -9.75 -28.14 -5.09
CA ASP A 135 -10.63 -29.32 -5.03
C ASP A 135 -11.03 -29.70 -3.59
N LYS A 136 -10.34 -29.15 -2.59
CA LYS A 136 -10.62 -29.34 -1.16
C LYS A 136 -10.69 -28.00 -0.43
N SER A 137 -11.64 -27.90 0.50
CA SER A 137 -11.85 -26.73 1.36
C SER A 137 -12.10 -27.17 2.79
N THR A 138 -11.42 -26.49 3.73
CA THR A 138 -11.58 -26.69 5.16
C THR A 138 -11.81 -25.33 5.82
N VAL A 139 -12.76 -25.23 6.74
CA VAL A 139 -12.94 -24.02 7.55
C VAL A 139 -11.82 -24.00 8.58
N PHE A 140 -10.83 -23.13 8.36
CA PHE A 140 -9.64 -23.05 9.20
C PHE A 140 -9.95 -22.36 10.54
N VAL A 141 -10.67 -21.22 10.49
CA VAL A 141 -11.18 -20.50 11.67
C VAL A 141 -12.58 -19.98 11.37
N ASP A 142 -13.52 -20.20 12.27
CA ASP A 142 -14.87 -19.64 12.21
C ASP A 142 -15.12 -18.58 13.30
N SER A 143 -16.38 -18.16 13.41
CA SER A 143 -16.84 -17.29 14.49
C SER A 143 -16.15 -15.91 14.51
N LEU A 144 -15.83 -15.38 13.32
CA LEU A 144 -15.16 -14.10 13.13
C LEU A 144 -16.17 -13.00 12.76
N ILE A 145 -15.89 -11.77 13.17
CA ILE A 145 -16.61 -10.58 12.72
C ILE A 145 -15.88 -10.01 11.50
N LEU A 146 -16.37 -10.35 10.30
CA LEU A 146 -15.92 -9.79 9.02
C LEU A 146 -14.38 -9.69 8.93
N PRO A 147 -13.65 -10.82 8.82
CA PRO A 147 -12.19 -10.82 8.76
C PRO A 147 -11.70 -10.09 7.52
N ARG A 148 -10.64 -9.32 7.68
CA ARG A 148 -10.11 -8.42 6.64
C ARG A 148 -8.64 -8.60 6.39
N ILE A 149 -7.92 -8.88 7.48
CA ILE A 149 -6.50 -9.14 7.45
C ILE A 149 -6.31 -10.64 7.55
N ILE A 150 -5.64 -11.23 6.57
CA ILE A 150 -5.04 -12.56 6.66
C ILE A 150 -3.58 -12.45 6.20
N LEU A 151 -2.66 -12.89 7.04
CA LEU A 151 -1.23 -12.88 6.75
C LEU A 151 -0.60 -14.18 7.24
N PRO A 152 -0.43 -15.17 6.35
CA PRO A 152 0.35 -16.36 6.64
C PRO A 152 1.78 -15.96 7.03
N LEU A 153 2.32 -16.57 8.08
CA LEU A 153 3.65 -16.31 8.62
C LEU A 153 4.54 -17.51 8.31
N ASP A 154 4.74 -18.37 9.30
CA ASP A 154 5.29 -19.72 9.24
C ASP A 154 4.14 -20.73 9.21
N ASP A 155 4.04 -21.63 10.19
CA ASP A 155 2.87 -22.49 10.41
C ASP A 155 1.71 -21.75 11.10
N ARG A 156 1.88 -20.45 11.37
CA ARG A 156 0.85 -19.56 11.91
C ARG A 156 0.26 -18.67 10.83
N ILE A 157 -0.98 -18.26 11.02
CA ILE A 157 -1.64 -17.19 10.26
C ILE A 157 -2.11 -16.09 11.19
N LEU A 158 -1.76 -14.84 10.88
CA LEU A 158 -2.28 -13.67 11.57
C LEU A 158 -3.63 -13.29 10.97
N ILE A 159 -4.65 -13.14 11.81
CA ILE A 159 -6.00 -12.73 11.40
C ILE A 159 -6.44 -11.48 12.16
N GLY A 160 -6.98 -10.51 11.43
CA GLY A 160 -7.57 -9.28 11.98
C GLY A 160 -9.03 -9.10 11.53
N GLU A 161 -9.88 -8.69 12.48
CA GLU A 161 -11.33 -8.59 12.34
C GLU A 161 -11.82 -7.13 12.28
N THR A 162 -13.01 -6.91 11.72
CA THR A 162 -13.65 -5.59 11.74
C THR A 162 -13.97 -5.16 13.18
N TYR A 163 -13.84 -3.88 13.49
CA TYR A 163 -14.01 -3.26 14.82
C TYR A 163 -13.02 -3.69 15.90
N ASN A 164 -12.25 -4.75 15.69
CA ASN A 164 -11.24 -5.25 16.62
C ASN A 164 -9.86 -4.71 16.23
N ARG A 165 -9.15 -4.13 17.20
CA ARG A 165 -7.77 -3.64 16.99
C ARG A 165 -6.72 -4.60 17.53
N SER A 166 -7.14 -5.64 18.24
CA SER A 166 -6.25 -6.71 18.70
C SER A 166 -5.98 -7.67 17.55
N LEU A 167 -4.78 -8.23 17.50
CA LEU A 167 -4.39 -9.21 16.48
C LEU A 167 -4.07 -10.54 17.12
N TYR A 168 -4.49 -11.61 16.45
CA TYR A 168 -4.28 -12.98 16.88
C TYR A 168 -3.56 -13.76 15.79
N THR A 169 -2.67 -14.65 16.19
CA THR A 169 -2.19 -15.72 15.33
C THR A 169 -2.97 -17.00 15.63
N TYR A 170 -3.28 -17.73 14.58
CA TYR A 170 -3.93 -19.03 14.62
C TYR A 170 -2.99 -20.06 14.02
N ARG A 171 -3.03 -21.30 14.52
CA ARG A 171 -2.18 -22.38 14.05
C ARG A 171 -2.95 -23.69 14.13
N ASP A 172 -2.66 -24.55 13.17
CA ASP A 172 -3.01 -25.97 13.15
C ASP A 172 -1.78 -26.76 13.64
N THR A 173 -1.93 -27.54 14.72
CA THR A 173 -0.84 -28.33 15.30
C THR A 173 -0.90 -29.82 15.00
N ASP A 174 -1.99 -30.31 14.40
CA ASP A 174 -2.19 -31.74 14.11
C ASP A 174 -2.34 -32.08 12.61
N GLY A 175 -2.40 -31.06 11.75
CA GLY A 175 -2.38 -31.17 10.29
C GLY A 175 -3.74 -31.44 9.66
N ASP A 176 -4.85 -31.24 10.39
CA ASP A 176 -6.21 -31.43 9.87
C ASP A 176 -6.78 -30.21 9.12
N ASN A 177 -5.99 -29.13 8.99
CA ASN A 177 -6.35 -27.84 8.41
C ASN A 177 -7.40 -27.04 9.20
N VAL A 178 -7.55 -27.32 10.50
CA VAL A 178 -8.36 -26.55 11.45
C VAL A 178 -7.45 -25.94 12.51
N ALA A 179 -7.62 -24.66 12.79
CA ALA A 179 -6.83 -24.01 13.83
C ALA A 179 -7.23 -24.54 15.22
N ASP A 180 -6.27 -25.11 15.95
CA ASP A 180 -6.41 -25.61 17.31
C ASP A 180 -5.69 -24.72 18.36
N GLU A 181 -4.82 -23.81 17.91
CA GLU A 181 -4.17 -22.79 18.73
C GLU A 181 -4.57 -21.38 18.30
N LYS A 182 -4.93 -20.53 19.28
CA LYS A 182 -5.16 -19.08 19.12
C LYS A 182 -4.29 -18.32 20.13
N LYS A 183 -3.40 -17.46 19.64
CA LYS A 183 -2.49 -16.65 20.46
C LYS A 183 -2.68 -15.17 20.19
N LEU A 184 -2.91 -14.38 21.23
CA LEU A 184 -2.89 -12.92 21.17
C LEU A 184 -1.46 -12.44 20.91
N VAL A 185 -1.24 -11.68 19.84
CA VAL A 185 0.08 -11.12 19.49
C VAL A 185 0.14 -9.61 19.65
N LEU A 186 -1.00 -8.93 19.62
CA LEU A 186 -1.11 -7.49 19.88
C LEU A 186 -2.42 -7.20 20.61
N GLU A 187 -2.34 -6.68 21.83
CA GLU A 187 -3.52 -6.27 22.60
C GLU A 187 -3.89 -4.81 22.31
N ASN A 188 -5.13 -4.58 21.87
CA ASN A 188 -5.72 -3.26 21.78
C ASN A 188 -7.24 -3.35 21.98
N ASN A 189 -7.67 -3.20 23.23
CA ASN A 189 -9.07 -3.37 23.65
C ASN A 189 -10.00 -2.22 23.20
N LYS A 190 -9.48 -1.22 22.48
CA LYS A 190 -10.30 -0.13 21.96
C LYS A 190 -11.01 -0.58 20.69
N ARG A 191 -12.33 -0.72 20.76
CA ARG A 191 -13.18 -0.94 19.59
C ARG A 191 -12.99 0.20 18.58
N ASP A 192 -12.78 -0.15 17.31
CA ASP A 192 -12.93 0.81 16.22
C ASP A 192 -14.42 1.06 15.97
N ASN A 193 -14.84 2.33 15.92
CA ASN A 193 -16.23 2.68 15.67
C ASN A 193 -16.37 3.50 14.37
N ALA A 194 -15.31 3.59 13.57
CA ALA A 194 -15.39 4.15 12.23
C ALA A 194 -16.25 3.22 11.35
N ASN A 195 -16.83 3.79 10.28
CA ASN A 195 -17.38 3.00 9.19
C ASN A 195 -16.31 2.01 8.71
N LEU A 196 -16.73 0.77 8.43
CA LEU A 196 -15.81 -0.33 8.18
C LEU A 196 -14.94 -0.07 6.93
N GLU A 197 -15.44 0.60 5.90
CA GLU A 197 -14.67 0.93 4.69
C GLU A 197 -13.48 1.84 4.99
N HIS A 198 -13.47 2.53 6.13
CA HIS A 198 -12.38 3.40 6.59
C HIS A 198 -11.48 2.75 7.65
N GLN A 199 -11.76 1.51 8.08
CA GLN A 199 -10.89 0.78 9.00
C GLN A 199 -9.70 0.16 8.24
N SER A 200 -8.67 -0.29 8.96
CA SER A 200 -7.56 -1.01 8.35
C SER A 200 -8.08 -2.33 7.75
N ALA A 201 -7.73 -2.59 6.49
CA ALA A 201 -8.17 -3.78 5.75
C ALA A 201 -7.02 -4.75 5.51
N THR A 202 -5.87 -4.22 5.11
CA THR A 202 -4.75 -5.02 4.63
C THR A 202 -3.59 -4.90 5.60
N MET A 203 -2.93 -6.03 5.89
CA MET A 203 -1.61 -6.06 6.51
C MET A 203 -0.65 -6.84 5.62
N ILE A 204 0.48 -6.24 5.25
CA ILE A 204 1.51 -6.92 4.45
C ILE A 204 2.81 -7.03 5.23
N TRP A 205 3.56 -8.10 4.98
CA TRP A 205 4.97 -8.21 5.37
C TRP A 205 5.82 -7.41 4.39
N GLY A 206 6.35 -6.27 4.83
CA GLY A 206 7.25 -5.44 4.05
C GLY A 206 8.61 -6.11 3.84
N LEU A 207 9.28 -5.79 2.73
CA LEU A 207 10.63 -6.26 2.46
C LEU A 207 11.61 -5.93 3.60
N ASP A 208 11.39 -4.83 4.33
CA ASP A 208 12.19 -4.41 5.49
C ASP A 208 11.79 -5.07 6.82
N ASN A 209 11.03 -6.17 6.77
CA ASN A 209 10.53 -6.96 7.90
C ASN A 209 9.55 -6.23 8.83
N TYR A 210 9.06 -5.04 8.45
CA TYR A 210 7.94 -4.41 9.13
C TYR A 210 6.61 -4.86 8.52
N LEU A 211 5.61 -5.03 9.38
CA LEU A 211 4.21 -5.20 9.00
C LEU A 211 3.57 -3.82 8.86
N TYR A 212 3.00 -3.57 7.69
CA TYR A 212 2.32 -2.31 7.38
C TYR A 212 0.82 -2.51 7.39
N LEU A 213 0.08 -1.46 7.77
CA LEU A 213 -1.38 -1.42 7.70
C LEU A 213 -1.83 -0.46 6.60
N SER A 214 -2.91 -0.80 5.90
CA SER A 214 -3.48 0.07 4.87
C SER A 214 -3.98 1.42 5.40
N ASN A 215 -4.31 1.51 6.68
CA ASN A 215 -4.69 2.76 7.34
C ASN A 215 -4.02 2.90 8.71
N GLY A 216 -3.71 4.14 9.09
CA GLY A 216 -3.02 4.50 10.32
C GLY A 216 -1.50 4.57 10.16
N SER A 217 -0.81 5.02 11.20
CA SER A 217 0.66 5.13 11.21
C SER A 217 1.34 4.11 12.09
N LEU A 218 0.62 3.11 12.58
CA LEU A 218 1.24 1.98 13.25
C LEU A 218 1.86 1.06 12.21
N ARG A 219 3.09 0.64 12.49
CA ARG A 219 3.73 -0.51 11.85
C ARG A 219 4.22 -1.44 12.94
N TYR A 220 4.42 -2.70 12.60
CA TYR A 220 4.84 -3.71 13.56
C TYR A 220 6.06 -4.44 13.08
N ARG A 221 6.77 -5.13 13.95
CA ARG A 221 7.85 -6.03 13.57
C ARG A 221 7.84 -7.22 14.50
N PHE A 222 8.13 -8.40 13.96
CA PHE A 222 8.38 -9.56 14.81
C PHE A 222 9.81 -9.52 15.31
N THR A 223 9.97 -9.53 16.63
CA THR A 223 11.28 -9.60 17.30
C THR A 223 11.22 -10.74 18.31
N ARG A 224 12.05 -11.77 18.14
CA ARG A 224 12.11 -12.94 19.05
C ARG A 224 10.74 -13.59 19.34
N GLY A 225 9.84 -13.60 18.36
CA GLY A 225 8.50 -14.20 18.47
C GLY A 225 7.42 -13.31 19.10
N GLU A 226 7.75 -12.07 19.46
CA GLU A 226 6.81 -11.05 19.93
C GLU A 226 6.61 -9.95 18.88
N MET A 227 5.49 -9.24 18.94
CA MET A 227 5.19 -8.13 18.03
C MET A 227 5.54 -6.79 18.68
N GLU A 228 6.57 -6.13 18.16
CA GLU A 228 6.95 -4.78 18.56
C GLU A 228 6.16 -3.75 17.75
N ILE A 229 5.78 -2.65 18.39
CA ILE A 229 5.03 -1.55 17.77
C ILE A 229 5.98 -0.40 17.48
N ASP A 230 5.94 0.11 16.26
CA ASP A 230 6.58 1.35 15.87
C ASP A 230 5.60 2.26 15.14
N THR A 231 5.98 3.52 14.94
CA THR A 231 5.15 4.54 14.29
C THR A 231 5.85 5.14 13.09
N LEU A 232 5.12 5.23 11.98
CA LEU A 232 5.52 5.99 10.80
C LEU A 232 5.45 7.49 11.07
N ARG A 233 6.38 8.25 10.46
CA ARG A 233 6.43 9.72 10.55
C ARG A 233 5.14 10.35 10.02
N ASP A 234 4.71 9.90 8.85
CA ASP A 234 3.42 10.20 8.26
C ASP A 234 3.07 9.07 7.30
N ALA A 235 1.96 8.39 7.56
CA ALA A 235 1.47 7.33 6.66
C ALA A 235 0.35 7.87 5.77
N PRO A 236 0.30 7.47 4.50
CA PRO A 236 -0.87 7.66 3.66
C PRO A 236 -2.11 7.07 4.34
N SER A 237 -3.27 7.70 4.14
CA SER A 237 -4.55 7.11 4.58
C SER A 237 -5.08 6.26 3.46
N GLY A 238 -4.69 4.99 3.40
CA GLY A 238 -5.33 4.01 2.54
C GLY A 238 -6.62 3.46 3.15
N GLN A 239 -7.35 2.66 2.36
CA GLN A 239 -8.55 1.94 2.78
C GLN A 239 -8.38 0.43 2.53
N TRP A 240 -9.18 -0.15 1.64
CA TRP A 240 -9.05 -1.53 1.22
C TRP A 240 -8.04 -1.61 0.09
N GLY A 241 -6.78 -1.97 0.36
CA GLY A 241 -5.75 -2.05 -0.68
C GLY A 241 -4.44 -1.39 -0.27
N MET A 242 -3.41 -2.21 -0.21
CA MET A 242 -2.02 -1.81 -0.04
C MET A 242 -1.12 -2.92 -0.58
N THR A 243 -0.09 -2.55 -1.33
CA THR A 243 0.90 -3.49 -1.89
C THR A 243 2.29 -2.89 -1.79
N GLN A 244 3.30 -3.67 -2.15
CA GLN A 244 4.68 -3.22 -2.33
C GLN A 244 5.23 -3.66 -3.69
N ASP A 245 6.20 -2.92 -4.22
CA ASP A 245 7.02 -3.38 -5.33
C ASP A 245 8.17 -4.29 -4.86
N GLU A 246 9.00 -4.73 -5.80
CA GLU A 246 10.11 -5.65 -5.54
C GLU A 246 11.22 -5.10 -4.62
N ILE A 247 11.29 -3.78 -4.44
CA ILE A 247 12.26 -3.11 -3.56
C ILE A 247 11.61 -2.64 -2.25
N GLY A 248 10.34 -3.00 -2.01
CA GLY A 248 9.61 -2.68 -0.79
C GLY A 248 9.00 -1.28 -0.76
N GLN A 249 8.90 -0.58 -1.90
CA GLN A 249 8.14 0.68 -1.97
C GLN A 249 6.65 0.37 -1.85
N LEU A 250 5.96 1.02 -0.90
CA LEU A 250 4.54 0.79 -0.66
C LEU A 250 3.65 1.65 -1.58
N TYR A 251 2.51 1.08 -1.94
CA TYR A 251 1.45 1.71 -2.74
C TYR A 251 0.12 1.54 -2.02
N TYR A 252 -0.55 2.65 -1.73
CA TYR A 252 -1.85 2.69 -1.06
C TYR A 252 -2.93 3.11 -2.05
N SER A 253 -4.20 2.84 -1.74
CA SER A 253 -5.36 3.36 -2.46
C SER A 253 -6.41 3.87 -1.47
N SER A 254 -7.23 4.81 -1.92
CA SER A 254 -8.30 5.41 -1.12
C SER A 254 -9.58 5.51 -1.95
N ALA A 255 -10.46 4.53 -1.77
CA ALA A 255 -11.78 4.46 -2.41
C ALA A 255 -12.63 5.73 -2.16
N GLY A 256 -12.85 6.12 -0.91
CA GLY A 256 -13.59 7.31 -0.50
C GLY A 256 -12.88 8.62 -0.84
N GLY A 257 -11.56 8.59 -1.07
CA GLY A 257 -10.81 9.69 -1.68
C GLY A 257 -10.76 9.62 -3.21
N GLU A 258 -11.39 8.62 -3.84
CA GLU A 258 -11.38 8.34 -5.28
C GLU A 258 -9.96 8.35 -5.87
N THR A 259 -8.98 7.92 -5.07
CA THR A 259 -7.55 7.99 -5.36
C THR A 259 -7.00 6.57 -5.57
N PRO A 260 -6.76 6.16 -6.83
CA PRO A 260 -6.38 4.79 -7.16
C PRO A 260 -4.99 4.39 -6.67
N ALA A 261 -4.07 5.35 -6.51
CA ALA A 261 -2.73 5.12 -6.00
C ALA A 261 -2.16 6.35 -5.27
N LEU A 262 -1.57 6.17 -4.09
CA LEU A 262 -0.90 7.23 -3.34
C LEU A 262 0.24 6.69 -2.48
N GLY A 263 1.12 7.58 -2.03
CA GLY A 263 2.19 7.27 -1.08
C GLY A 263 3.36 6.45 -1.63
N TYR A 264 3.57 6.48 -2.96
CA TYR A 264 4.54 5.61 -3.65
C TYR A 264 5.77 6.32 -4.22
N GLN A 265 5.96 7.61 -3.95
CA GLN A 265 7.17 8.33 -4.40
C GLN A 265 8.39 8.12 -3.50
N GLN A 266 8.18 7.72 -2.24
CA GLN A 266 9.24 7.35 -1.32
C GLN A 266 8.73 6.38 -0.25
N HIS A 267 9.65 5.69 0.42
CA HIS A 267 9.27 4.75 1.46
C HIS A 267 8.63 5.47 2.66
N PRO A 268 7.48 5.00 3.20
CA PRO A 268 6.68 5.75 4.19
C PRO A 268 7.37 5.94 5.54
N TYR A 269 8.45 5.21 5.80
CA TYR A 269 9.35 5.48 6.93
C TYR A 269 9.88 6.93 6.93
N TYR A 270 10.10 7.52 5.74
CA TYR A 270 10.52 8.93 5.59
C TYR A 270 9.36 9.92 5.62
N GLY A 271 8.11 9.42 5.65
CA GLY A 271 6.87 10.18 5.53
C GLY A 271 6.24 10.04 4.14
N THR A 272 4.99 10.47 4.00
CA THR A 272 4.29 10.54 2.71
C THR A 272 4.88 11.64 1.83
N LEU A 273 5.08 11.33 0.55
CA LEU A 273 5.44 12.30 -0.47
C LEU A 273 4.56 12.11 -1.70
N GLU A 274 3.93 13.20 -2.15
CA GLU A 274 3.17 13.27 -3.39
C GLU A 274 3.84 14.27 -4.31
N MET A 275 3.93 13.95 -5.60
CA MET A 275 4.52 14.81 -6.62
C MET A 275 3.50 15.09 -7.72
N GLU A 276 3.57 16.29 -8.31
CA GLU A 276 2.79 16.58 -9.50
C GLU A 276 3.24 15.70 -10.68
N GLY A 277 2.31 15.35 -11.57
CA GLY A 277 2.58 14.43 -12.67
C GLY A 277 2.98 13.01 -12.24
N LYS A 278 2.62 12.58 -11.01
CA LYS A 278 2.75 11.18 -10.57
C LYS A 278 1.89 10.19 -11.36
N TRP A 279 0.94 10.73 -12.14
CA TRP A 279 0.10 10.03 -13.09
C TRP A 279 0.20 10.71 -14.45
N GLU A 280 0.07 9.93 -15.51
CA GLU A 280 -0.24 10.46 -16.83
C GLU A 280 -1.59 11.20 -16.82
N GLU A 281 -1.73 12.21 -17.68
CA GLU A 281 -2.97 12.98 -17.79
C GLU A 281 -4.17 12.07 -18.08
N GLY A 282 -5.21 12.15 -17.25
CA GLY A 282 -6.44 11.37 -17.41
C GLY A 282 -6.37 9.95 -16.85
N PHE A 283 -5.29 9.55 -16.17
CA PHE A 283 -5.15 8.24 -15.54
C PHE A 283 -6.31 7.88 -14.61
N GLU A 284 -6.89 8.87 -13.93
CA GLU A 284 -8.02 8.70 -13.02
C GLU A 284 -9.31 8.25 -13.73
N LYS A 285 -9.44 8.52 -15.03
CA LYS A 285 -10.62 8.15 -15.82
C LYS A 285 -10.64 6.65 -16.05
N VAL A 286 -11.82 6.03 -15.90
CA VAL A 286 -12.03 4.58 -16.08
C VAL A 286 -12.96 4.27 -17.24
N TRP A 287 -12.83 3.10 -17.85
CA TRP A 287 -13.48 2.75 -19.12
C TRP A 287 -14.30 1.46 -19.05
N PRO A 288 -15.30 1.39 -18.15
CA PRO A 288 -16.17 0.22 -18.07
C PRO A 288 -16.96 0.03 -19.37
N ILE A 289 -17.45 -1.19 -19.55
CA ILE A 289 -18.25 -1.62 -20.70
C ILE A 289 -19.73 -1.85 -20.32
N ILE A 290 -20.10 -1.37 -19.13
CA ILE A 290 -21.39 -1.60 -18.47
C ILE A 290 -21.91 -0.29 -17.88
N GLY A 291 -23.22 -0.08 -17.90
CA GLY A 291 -23.86 1.01 -17.15
C GLY A 291 -23.76 0.77 -15.64
N THR A 292 -23.43 1.81 -14.87
CA THR A 292 -23.13 1.70 -13.43
C THR A 292 -24.08 2.57 -12.60
N PRO A 293 -25.35 2.15 -12.43
CA PRO A 293 -26.35 2.97 -11.73
C PRO A 293 -26.10 3.06 -10.22
N ASP A 294 -25.28 2.17 -9.67
CA ASP A 294 -25.03 1.95 -8.24
C ASP A 294 -23.77 2.67 -7.72
N VAL A 295 -23.55 3.92 -8.12
CA VAL A 295 -22.36 4.70 -7.74
C VAL A 295 -22.63 5.58 -6.51
N GLN A 296 -21.76 5.48 -5.50
CA GLN A 296 -21.88 6.23 -4.24
C GLN A 296 -21.71 7.75 -4.42
N GLY A 297 -20.83 8.19 -5.31
CA GLY A 297 -20.64 9.63 -5.62
C GLY A 297 -21.77 10.26 -6.43
N GLY A 298 -22.80 9.49 -6.80
CA GLY A 298 -23.99 9.96 -7.50
C GLY A 298 -23.79 10.27 -8.98
N PHE A 299 -24.79 10.91 -9.60
CA PHE A 299 -24.84 11.09 -11.06
C PHE A 299 -23.66 11.88 -11.67
N GLY A 300 -22.96 12.71 -10.88
CA GLY A 300 -21.75 13.41 -11.35
C GLY A 300 -20.58 12.47 -11.65
N ARG A 301 -20.63 11.22 -11.17
CA ARG A 301 -19.65 10.16 -11.44
C ARG A 301 -19.95 9.36 -12.70
N LEU A 302 -21.00 9.71 -13.42
CA LEU A 302 -21.41 8.99 -14.64
C LEU A 302 -21.17 9.87 -15.88
N ARG A 303 -20.79 9.23 -16.98
CA ARG A 303 -20.87 9.83 -18.32
C ARG A 303 -22.32 9.86 -18.79
N GLU A 304 -22.59 10.56 -19.89
CA GLU A 304 -23.92 10.63 -20.53
C GLU A 304 -24.46 9.25 -20.93
N ASP A 305 -23.58 8.30 -21.22
CA ASP A 305 -23.94 6.93 -21.59
C ASP A 305 -24.25 6.02 -20.37
N GLY A 306 -24.11 6.54 -19.15
CA GLY A 306 -24.36 5.83 -17.88
C GLY A 306 -23.16 5.07 -17.32
N THR A 307 -21.99 5.14 -17.97
CA THR A 307 -20.75 4.52 -17.50
C THR A 307 -20.03 5.36 -16.45
N LEU A 308 -19.29 4.69 -15.54
CA LEU A 308 -18.45 5.34 -14.54
C LEU A 308 -17.32 6.15 -15.18
N ASN A 309 -17.14 7.43 -14.79
CA ASN A 309 -16.20 8.35 -15.45
C ASN A 309 -14.80 8.45 -14.80
N HIS A 310 -14.60 7.98 -13.56
CA HIS A 310 -13.30 7.80 -12.88
C HIS A 310 -13.42 6.76 -11.76
N PHE A 311 -12.29 6.39 -11.13
CA PHE A 311 -12.29 5.50 -9.97
C PHE A 311 -13.20 6.01 -8.86
N THR A 312 -13.97 5.11 -8.24
CA THR A 312 -14.84 5.45 -7.10
C THR A 312 -14.73 4.48 -5.94
N ALA A 313 -14.18 3.30 -6.19
CA ALA A 313 -14.02 2.23 -5.22
C ALA A 313 -12.71 1.46 -5.44
N SER A 314 -11.66 2.15 -5.92
CA SER A 314 -10.34 1.55 -6.10
C SER A 314 -9.91 0.81 -4.84
N CYS A 315 -9.61 -0.48 -4.96
CA CYS A 315 -9.29 -1.32 -3.81
C CYS A 315 -8.42 -2.52 -4.17
N GLY A 316 -7.86 -3.21 -3.16
CA GLY A 316 -7.28 -4.55 -3.33
C GLY A 316 -6.15 -4.64 -4.37
N GLN A 317 -5.39 -3.55 -4.56
CA GLN A 317 -4.36 -3.51 -5.59
C GLN A 317 -3.14 -4.35 -5.24
N SER A 318 -2.47 -4.88 -6.27
CA SER A 318 -1.20 -5.59 -6.16
C SER A 318 -0.20 -5.11 -7.21
N ILE A 319 1.09 -5.05 -6.85
CA ILE A 319 2.15 -5.04 -7.85
C ILE A 319 2.35 -6.49 -8.25
N PHE A 320 2.27 -6.78 -9.54
CA PHE A 320 2.45 -8.14 -10.02
C PHE A 320 3.94 -8.52 -10.00
N LEU A 321 4.30 -9.53 -9.20
CA LEU A 321 5.67 -10.01 -9.05
C LEU A 321 5.82 -11.48 -9.49
N GLY A 322 4.88 -11.96 -10.32
CA GLY A 322 4.88 -13.31 -10.87
C GLY A 322 5.78 -13.44 -12.09
N ASP A 323 6.32 -14.63 -12.33
CA ASP A 323 7.35 -14.87 -13.35
C ASP A 323 6.80 -15.41 -14.68
N LYS A 324 5.49 -15.66 -14.79
CA LYS A 324 4.88 -16.26 -16.00
C LYS A 324 4.30 -15.25 -16.98
N LEU A 325 3.88 -14.07 -16.52
CA LEU A 325 3.17 -13.08 -17.35
C LEU A 325 4.10 -11.88 -17.63
N SER A 326 3.96 -11.22 -18.79
CA SER A 326 4.84 -10.13 -19.25
C SER A 326 4.62 -8.77 -18.55
N MET A 327 4.01 -8.80 -17.36
CA MET A 327 3.53 -7.64 -16.62
C MET A 327 4.18 -7.47 -15.24
N TYR A 328 5.33 -8.13 -15.04
CA TYR A 328 6.12 -8.01 -13.82
C TYR A 328 6.45 -6.53 -13.52
N GLY A 329 6.17 -6.09 -12.29
CA GLY A 329 6.36 -4.71 -11.82
C GLY A 329 5.17 -3.77 -12.08
N ASP A 330 4.13 -4.21 -12.80
CA ASP A 330 2.95 -3.37 -13.04
C ASP A 330 1.94 -3.45 -11.88
N LEU A 331 1.19 -2.38 -11.67
CA LEU A 331 0.18 -2.25 -10.63
C LEU A 331 -1.20 -2.64 -11.16
N PHE A 332 -1.91 -3.55 -10.48
CA PHE A 332 -3.28 -3.94 -10.80
C PHE A 332 -4.25 -3.34 -9.79
N ILE A 333 -5.25 -2.60 -10.25
CA ILE A 333 -6.18 -1.82 -9.42
C ILE A 333 -7.62 -2.26 -9.72
N PRO A 334 -8.20 -3.13 -8.90
CA PRO A 334 -9.63 -3.40 -8.90
C PRO A 334 -10.51 -2.15 -8.73
N GLU A 335 -11.60 -2.10 -9.49
CA GLU A 335 -12.67 -1.10 -9.38
C GLU A 335 -14.03 -1.82 -9.46
N PRO A 336 -14.58 -2.26 -8.32
CA PRO A 336 -15.76 -3.13 -8.28
C PRO A 336 -17.05 -2.42 -8.69
N VAL A 337 -17.14 -1.08 -8.61
CA VAL A 337 -18.31 -0.35 -9.13
C VAL A 337 -18.28 -0.33 -10.65
N GLY A 338 -17.09 -0.20 -11.25
CA GLY A 338 -16.88 -0.26 -12.69
C GLY A 338 -16.88 -1.66 -13.31
N ARG A 339 -16.87 -2.73 -12.50
CA ARG A 339 -16.73 -4.13 -12.95
C ARG A 339 -15.43 -4.34 -13.75
N LEU A 340 -14.36 -3.69 -13.32
CA LEU A 340 -13.10 -3.63 -14.07
C LEU A 340 -11.87 -3.76 -13.19
N ILE A 341 -10.73 -4.06 -13.81
CA ILE A 341 -9.40 -4.00 -13.22
C ILE A 341 -8.52 -3.16 -14.16
N ARG A 342 -7.90 -2.13 -13.62
CA ARG A 342 -6.88 -1.34 -14.31
C ARG A 342 -5.52 -2.01 -14.12
N ARG A 343 -4.75 -2.18 -15.20
CA ARG A 343 -3.29 -2.32 -15.10
C ARG A 343 -2.67 -0.95 -15.29
N ALA A 344 -1.71 -0.60 -14.44
CA ALA A 344 -0.95 0.62 -14.54
C ALA A 344 0.54 0.28 -14.68
N LYS A 345 1.15 0.80 -15.74
CA LYS A 345 2.61 0.74 -15.92
C LYS A 345 3.26 1.67 -14.91
N VAL A 346 4.25 1.18 -14.17
CA VAL A 346 5.05 1.99 -13.24
C VAL A 346 6.31 2.46 -13.97
N ASN A 347 6.26 3.66 -14.56
CA ASN A 347 7.39 4.19 -15.31
C ASN A 347 8.30 5.02 -14.40
N LEU A 348 9.61 4.80 -14.49
CA LEU A 348 10.59 5.63 -13.79
C LEU A 348 11.08 6.75 -14.70
N VAL A 349 10.75 7.99 -14.37
CA VAL A 349 11.15 9.19 -15.11
C VAL A 349 12.08 10.01 -14.22
N ASN A 350 13.39 9.92 -14.44
CA ASN A 350 14.42 10.58 -13.62
C ASN A 350 14.27 10.31 -12.11
N GLY A 351 13.88 9.10 -11.73
CA GLY A 351 13.64 8.72 -10.34
C GLY A 351 12.24 9.08 -9.80
N LYS A 352 11.37 9.71 -10.60
CA LYS A 352 9.94 9.87 -10.27
C LYS A 352 9.15 8.67 -10.80
N LYS A 353 8.30 8.07 -9.96
CA LYS A 353 7.41 6.98 -10.39
C LYS A 353 6.13 7.57 -11.00
N VAL A 354 5.86 7.28 -12.27
CA VAL A 354 4.72 7.80 -13.03
C VAL A 354 3.84 6.66 -13.53
N LEU A 355 2.57 6.65 -13.10
CA LEU A 355 1.60 5.63 -13.52
C LEU A 355 0.93 6.01 -14.85
N SER A 356 0.86 5.07 -15.78
CA SER A 356 0.11 5.22 -17.04
C SER A 356 -0.82 4.04 -17.30
N ASN A 357 -1.91 4.27 -18.05
CA ASN A 357 -2.79 3.21 -18.54
C ASN A 357 -2.28 2.74 -19.91
N PRO A 358 -1.70 1.53 -20.05
CA PRO A 358 -1.21 1.05 -21.33
C PRO A 358 -2.34 0.74 -22.34
N TYR A 359 -3.61 0.80 -21.92
CA TYR A 359 -4.78 0.40 -22.72
C TYR A 359 -5.65 1.58 -23.24
N GLY A 360 -5.22 2.83 -23.04
CA GLY A 360 -5.96 4.00 -23.52
C GLY A 360 -7.39 4.11 -22.96
N GLU A 361 -8.40 4.07 -23.85
CA GLU A 361 -9.83 4.14 -23.46
C GLU A 361 -10.48 2.76 -23.20
N THR A 362 -9.64 1.79 -22.80
CA THR A 362 -10.03 0.45 -22.36
C THR A 362 -9.32 0.10 -21.05
N GLU A 363 -9.69 -1.05 -20.48
CA GLU A 363 -9.15 -1.55 -19.22
C GLU A 363 -8.41 -2.86 -19.42
N PHE A 364 -7.62 -3.29 -18.44
CA PHE A 364 -7.00 -4.61 -18.51
C PHE A 364 -8.08 -5.70 -18.47
N LEU A 365 -8.99 -5.62 -17.51
CA LEU A 365 -10.18 -6.46 -17.46
C LEU A 365 -11.41 -5.59 -17.35
N ALA A 366 -12.44 -5.85 -18.15
CA ALA A 366 -13.77 -5.27 -17.98
C ALA A 366 -14.87 -6.32 -18.19
N SER A 367 -15.93 -6.28 -17.38
CA SER A 367 -17.03 -7.24 -17.44
C SER A 367 -18.40 -6.57 -17.66
N THR A 368 -19.31 -7.29 -18.33
CA THR A 368 -20.74 -6.93 -18.39
C THR A 368 -21.60 -7.69 -17.39
N ASP A 369 -21.03 -8.61 -16.60
CA ASP A 369 -21.72 -9.21 -15.45
C ASP A 369 -21.88 -8.17 -14.33
N THR A 370 -23.14 -7.88 -13.99
CA THR A 370 -23.50 -6.87 -13.00
C THR A 370 -23.07 -7.23 -11.58
N ASN A 371 -22.91 -8.52 -11.28
CA ASN A 371 -22.50 -9.04 -9.98
C ASN A 371 -20.98 -9.23 -9.85
N PHE A 372 -20.21 -9.11 -10.93
CA PHE A 372 -18.74 -9.20 -10.86
C PHE A 372 -18.18 -8.01 -10.06
N ARG A 373 -17.61 -8.28 -8.89
CA ARG A 373 -17.06 -7.30 -7.94
C ARG A 373 -15.61 -7.68 -7.60
N PRO A 374 -14.63 -7.33 -8.46
CA PRO A 374 -13.23 -7.55 -8.13
C PRO A 374 -12.85 -6.67 -6.94
N VAL A 375 -12.41 -7.28 -5.83
CA VAL A 375 -12.09 -6.58 -4.57
C VAL A 375 -10.66 -6.82 -4.09
N ASP A 376 -9.96 -7.79 -4.68
CA ASP A 376 -8.56 -8.07 -4.39
C ASP A 376 -7.84 -8.70 -5.57
N THR A 377 -6.54 -8.43 -5.67
CA THR A 377 -5.62 -9.08 -6.62
C THR A 377 -4.37 -9.52 -5.90
N GLN A 378 -3.81 -10.67 -6.28
CA GLN A 378 -2.58 -11.18 -5.68
C GLN A 378 -1.70 -11.89 -6.70
N THR A 379 -0.39 -11.86 -6.48
CA THR A 379 0.55 -12.73 -7.20
C THR A 379 0.52 -14.13 -6.59
N GLY A 380 0.29 -15.15 -7.41
CA GLY A 380 0.32 -16.54 -6.97
C GLY A 380 1.73 -17.18 -7.02
N PRO A 381 1.95 -18.26 -6.26
CA PRO A 381 3.17 -19.09 -6.31
C PRO A 381 3.36 -19.82 -7.65
N ASP A 382 2.32 -19.96 -8.46
CA ASP A 382 2.42 -20.44 -9.85
C ASP A 382 2.94 -19.35 -10.82
N GLY A 383 3.09 -18.12 -10.34
CA GLY A 383 3.56 -16.96 -11.11
C GLY A 383 2.48 -16.29 -11.95
N CYS A 384 1.20 -16.55 -11.66
CA CYS A 384 0.04 -15.92 -12.30
C CYS A 384 -0.65 -14.89 -11.39
N LEU A 385 -1.54 -14.08 -11.98
CA LEU A 385 -2.30 -13.04 -11.26
C LEU A 385 -3.66 -13.61 -10.82
N TYR A 386 -3.96 -13.53 -9.53
CA TYR A 386 -5.24 -13.98 -8.96
C TYR A 386 -6.17 -12.79 -8.76
N VAL A 387 -7.45 -13.02 -8.97
CA VAL A 387 -8.54 -12.05 -8.81
C VAL A 387 -9.57 -12.61 -7.86
N VAL A 388 -9.87 -11.87 -6.80
CA VAL A 388 -10.94 -12.19 -5.85
C VAL A 388 -12.18 -11.39 -6.23
N ASP A 389 -13.24 -12.12 -6.55
CA ASP A 389 -14.55 -11.59 -6.91
C ASP A 389 -15.54 -11.89 -5.79
N MET A 390 -16.01 -10.85 -5.10
CA MET A 390 -17.01 -11.01 -4.04
C MET A 390 -18.40 -11.42 -4.57
N TYR A 391 -18.59 -11.40 -5.90
CA TYR A 391 -19.77 -11.81 -6.65
C TYR A 391 -21.14 -11.47 -6.02
N ARG A 392 -21.49 -10.19 -6.01
CA ARG A 392 -22.70 -9.71 -5.33
C ARG A 392 -23.25 -8.40 -5.88
N GLY A 393 -24.47 -8.10 -5.46
CA GLY A 393 -25.20 -6.91 -5.90
C GLY A 393 -24.78 -5.63 -5.19
N ILE A 394 -25.00 -5.48 -3.88
CA ILE A 394 -24.52 -4.31 -3.12
C ILE A 394 -23.02 -4.46 -2.83
N ILE A 395 -22.20 -3.44 -3.06
CA ILE A 395 -20.76 -3.47 -2.67
C ILE A 395 -20.39 -2.39 -1.65
N GLN A 396 -21.34 -1.52 -1.29
CA GLN A 396 -21.18 -0.43 -0.34
C GLN A 396 -21.70 -0.82 1.04
N GLU A 397 -21.11 -0.27 2.09
CA GLU A 397 -21.60 -0.37 3.47
C GLU A 397 -22.96 0.32 3.64
N GLY A 398 -23.74 -0.14 4.62
CA GLY A 398 -25.11 0.28 4.89
C GLY A 398 -25.31 1.79 5.03
N ASN A 399 -24.30 2.57 5.47
CA ASN A 399 -24.41 4.02 5.56
C ASN A 399 -24.71 4.69 4.20
N TRP A 400 -24.30 4.08 3.09
CA TRP A 400 -24.52 4.58 1.74
C TRP A 400 -25.90 4.24 1.17
N VAL A 401 -26.54 3.18 1.68
CA VAL A 401 -27.86 2.67 1.24
C VAL A 401 -28.95 2.80 2.31
N ARG A 402 -28.70 3.59 3.35
CA ARG A 402 -29.68 3.92 4.40
C ARG A 402 -30.96 4.54 3.82
N LYS A 403 -32.07 4.45 4.56
CA LYS A 403 -33.33 5.12 4.21
C LYS A 403 -33.12 6.62 3.98
N GLY A 404 -33.66 7.13 2.87
CA GLY A 404 -33.48 8.52 2.43
C GLY A 404 -32.18 8.81 1.66
N SER A 405 -31.28 7.84 1.51
CA SER A 405 -30.18 7.95 0.55
C SER A 405 -30.71 7.90 -0.89
N PHE A 406 -30.00 8.55 -1.83
CA PHE A 406 -30.36 8.49 -3.24
C PHE A 406 -30.09 7.10 -3.86
N LEU A 407 -29.17 6.33 -3.27
CA LEU A 407 -28.74 5.04 -3.77
C LEU A 407 -29.76 3.93 -3.45
N ARG A 408 -30.43 4.02 -2.29
CA ARG A 408 -31.43 3.02 -1.87
C ARG A 408 -32.53 2.74 -2.92
N PRO A 409 -33.21 3.75 -3.51
CA PRO A 409 -34.18 3.51 -4.58
C PRO A 409 -33.59 2.85 -5.83
N VAL A 410 -32.28 2.99 -6.08
CA VAL A 410 -31.61 2.28 -7.17
C VAL A 410 -31.45 0.80 -6.82
N VAL A 411 -30.96 0.51 -5.61
CA VAL A 411 -30.80 -0.85 -5.09
C VAL A 411 -32.11 -1.60 -5.13
N GLU A 412 -33.19 -1.03 -4.58
CA GLU A 412 -34.52 -1.65 -4.53
C GLU A 412 -35.10 -1.87 -5.93
N ARG A 413 -34.96 -0.89 -6.84
CA ARG A 413 -35.46 -1.00 -8.22
C ARG A 413 -34.71 -2.07 -9.02
N LYS A 414 -33.40 -2.17 -8.84
CA LYS A 414 -32.55 -3.12 -9.56
C LYS A 414 -32.50 -4.50 -8.91
N GLY A 415 -32.86 -4.61 -7.63
CA GLY A 415 -32.79 -5.86 -6.86
C GLY A 415 -31.36 -6.24 -6.45
N PHE A 416 -30.47 -5.26 -6.28
CA PHE A 416 -29.07 -5.52 -5.89
C PHE A 416 -28.96 -6.17 -4.50
N ASP A 417 -29.90 -5.90 -3.61
CA ASP A 417 -30.01 -6.49 -2.27
C ASP A 417 -30.31 -7.99 -2.29
N LYS A 418 -30.74 -8.54 -3.42
CA LYS A 418 -31.14 -9.96 -3.56
C LYS A 418 -30.00 -10.87 -4.01
N ASN A 419 -28.91 -10.28 -4.51
CA ASN A 419 -27.77 -11.03 -5.02
C ASN A 419 -26.64 -11.00 -3.98
N VAL A 420 -26.70 -11.92 -3.02
CA VAL A 420 -25.76 -12.07 -1.90
C VAL A 420 -25.31 -13.52 -1.73
N GLY A 421 -24.30 -13.77 -0.88
CA GLY A 421 -23.91 -15.12 -0.46
C GLY A 421 -23.18 -15.93 -1.54
N LYS A 422 -22.51 -15.25 -2.46
CA LYS A 422 -21.80 -15.82 -3.60
C LYS A 422 -20.39 -15.25 -3.70
N GLY A 423 -19.49 -15.84 -4.47
CA GLY A 423 -18.09 -15.48 -4.50
C GLY A 423 -17.20 -16.42 -5.29
N ARG A 424 -16.15 -15.86 -5.90
CA ARG A 424 -15.25 -16.59 -6.80
C ARG A 424 -13.81 -16.12 -6.68
N ILE A 425 -12.90 -17.04 -6.94
CA ILE A 425 -11.49 -16.75 -7.15
C ILE A 425 -11.15 -17.22 -8.54
N TYR A 426 -10.49 -16.35 -9.30
CA TYR A 426 -9.97 -16.66 -10.61
C TYR A 426 -8.46 -16.46 -10.63
N ARG A 427 -7.80 -17.07 -11.61
CA ARG A 427 -6.47 -16.66 -12.04
C ARG A 427 -6.49 -16.22 -13.49
N ILE A 428 -5.64 -15.26 -13.82
CA ILE A 428 -5.40 -14.80 -15.19
C ILE A 428 -4.14 -15.50 -15.70
N VAL A 429 -4.29 -16.14 -16.84
CA VAL A 429 -3.22 -16.86 -17.54
C VAL A 429 -3.14 -16.39 -18.98
N HIS A 430 -2.01 -16.67 -19.62
CA HIS A 430 -1.88 -16.61 -21.08
C HIS A 430 -2.10 -18.02 -21.64
N GLU A 431 -2.63 -18.15 -22.86
CA GLU A 431 -2.95 -19.44 -23.52
C GLU A 431 -1.79 -20.47 -23.57
N GLU A 432 -0.56 -19.99 -23.42
CA GLU A 432 0.67 -20.81 -23.42
C GLU A 432 1.09 -21.30 -22.02
N ILE A 433 0.42 -20.83 -20.96
CA ILE A 433 0.78 -21.11 -19.58
C ILE A 433 -0.09 -22.25 -19.06
N ALA A 434 0.57 -23.33 -18.67
CA ALA A 434 -0.07 -24.44 -17.97
C ALA A 434 -0.01 -24.23 -16.44
N PRO A 435 -0.97 -24.79 -15.69
CA PRO A 435 -0.89 -24.87 -14.25
C PRO A 435 0.41 -25.52 -13.76
N SER A 436 0.90 -25.08 -12.60
CA SER A 436 2.05 -25.68 -11.93
C SER A 436 1.76 -25.88 -10.45
N LYS A 437 2.18 -27.03 -9.91
CA LYS A 437 2.11 -27.31 -8.49
C LYS A 437 3.00 -26.36 -7.68
N GLN A 438 2.47 -25.89 -6.56
CA GLN A 438 3.15 -25.01 -5.62
C GLN A 438 4.21 -25.79 -4.83
N GLU A 439 5.35 -25.15 -4.57
CA GLU A 439 6.37 -25.77 -3.72
C GLU A 439 6.14 -25.43 -2.25
N ASP A 440 6.37 -26.42 -1.40
CA ASP A 440 6.30 -26.29 0.06
C ASP A 440 7.60 -25.71 0.60
N LEU A 441 7.57 -24.45 1.00
CA LEU A 441 8.68 -23.72 1.62
C LEU A 441 8.68 -23.89 3.14
N LEU A 442 7.55 -24.21 3.75
CA LEU A 442 7.41 -24.34 5.21
C LEU A 442 8.37 -25.41 5.74
N HIS A 443 8.44 -26.54 5.03
CA HIS A 443 9.23 -27.71 5.45
C HIS A 443 10.67 -27.73 4.93
N LYS A 444 11.11 -26.71 4.18
CA LYS A 444 12.50 -26.60 3.73
C LYS A 444 13.46 -26.24 4.87
N THR A 445 14.67 -26.77 4.78
CA THR A 445 15.79 -26.37 5.63
C THR A 445 16.21 -24.94 5.36
N ASN A 446 16.91 -24.31 6.31
CA ASN A 446 17.36 -22.92 6.13
C ASN A 446 18.28 -22.76 4.92
N ASN A 447 19.12 -23.76 4.62
CA ASN A 447 20.01 -23.74 3.46
C ASN A 447 19.23 -23.82 2.15
N GLU A 448 18.22 -24.68 2.06
CA GLU A 448 17.35 -24.75 0.88
C GLU A 448 16.57 -23.45 0.68
N LEU A 449 16.12 -22.79 1.76
CA LEU A 449 15.44 -21.50 1.68
C LEU A 449 16.31 -20.37 1.07
N LEU A 450 17.64 -20.44 1.21
CA LEU A 450 18.54 -19.44 0.62
C LEU A 450 18.45 -19.42 -0.92
N GLU A 451 18.18 -20.57 -1.56
CA GLU A 451 18.01 -20.68 -3.01
C GLU A 451 16.78 -19.91 -3.52
N TYR A 452 15.80 -19.67 -2.64
CA TYR A 452 14.58 -18.95 -3.01
C TYR A 452 14.72 -17.43 -2.89
N LEU A 453 15.76 -16.91 -2.24
CA LEU A 453 15.96 -15.46 -2.10
C LEU A 453 16.20 -14.76 -3.45
N HIS A 454 16.63 -15.50 -4.47
CA HIS A 454 16.84 -15.02 -5.83
C HIS A 454 15.88 -15.66 -6.86
N HIS A 455 14.78 -16.27 -6.38
CA HIS A 455 13.76 -16.87 -7.23
C HIS A 455 13.09 -15.81 -8.14
N PRO A 456 12.77 -16.11 -9.41
CA PRO A 456 12.19 -15.12 -10.33
C PRO A 456 10.82 -14.59 -9.87
N ASN A 457 10.00 -15.43 -9.25
CA ASN A 457 8.71 -15.02 -8.65
C ASN A 457 8.93 -14.45 -7.24
N GLY A 458 8.45 -13.22 -7.03
CA GLY A 458 8.61 -12.47 -5.78
C GLY A 458 7.89 -13.06 -4.57
N TRP A 459 6.84 -13.87 -4.78
CA TRP A 459 6.19 -14.60 -3.69
C TRP A 459 7.17 -15.53 -2.98
N TYR A 460 7.98 -16.29 -3.74
CA TYR A 460 8.98 -17.20 -3.17
C TYR A 460 10.07 -16.45 -2.42
N ARG A 461 10.58 -15.35 -2.99
CA ARG A 461 11.64 -14.57 -2.34
C ARG A 461 11.19 -14.00 -1.00
N LEU A 462 10.04 -13.34 -0.99
CA LEU A 462 9.49 -12.73 0.23
C LEU A 462 9.08 -13.78 1.26
N THR A 463 8.51 -14.91 0.82
CA THR A 463 8.12 -16.01 1.71
C THR A 463 9.34 -16.69 2.33
N ALA A 464 10.38 -16.97 1.55
CA ALA A 464 11.62 -17.55 2.06
C ALA A 464 12.32 -16.63 3.07
N GLN A 465 12.44 -15.33 2.75
CA GLN A 465 12.95 -14.34 3.71
C GLN A 465 12.11 -14.34 5.00
N LYS A 466 10.79 -14.22 4.88
CA LYS A 466 9.87 -14.19 6.02
C LYS A 466 10.02 -15.42 6.91
N VAL A 467 10.07 -16.62 6.33
CA VAL A 467 10.25 -17.88 7.09
C VAL A 467 11.62 -17.91 7.78
N LEU A 468 12.71 -17.52 7.10
CA LEU A 468 14.05 -17.43 7.70
C LEU A 468 14.06 -16.46 8.89
N VAL A 469 13.46 -15.28 8.73
CA VAL A 469 13.37 -14.27 9.79
C VAL A 469 12.51 -14.78 10.96
N LEU A 470 11.36 -15.40 10.71
CA LEU A 470 10.50 -15.91 11.79
C LEU A 470 11.16 -17.06 12.58
N LYS A 471 11.95 -17.92 11.92
CA LYS A 471 12.72 -18.99 12.57
C LYS A 471 13.80 -18.46 13.52
N GLN A 472 14.32 -17.25 13.28
CA GLN A 472 15.38 -16.61 14.08
C GLN A 472 16.66 -17.46 14.24
N ASP A 473 16.87 -18.45 13.36
CA ASP A 473 18.06 -19.28 13.34
C ASP A 473 19.21 -18.54 12.64
N LYS A 474 20.34 -18.41 13.34
CA LYS A 474 21.52 -17.69 12.85
C LYS A 474 22.51 -18.57 12.11
N SER A 475 22.18 -19.84 11.85
CA SER A 475 23.06 -20.80 11.17
C SER A 475 23.50 -20.34 9.77
N THR A 476 22.66 -19.60 9.05
CA THR A 476 22.90 -19.13 7.68
C THR A 476 23.45 -17.70 7.59
N VAL A 477 23.77 -17.06 8.71
CA VAL A 477 24.27 -15.67 8.72
C VAL A 477 25.56 -15.52 7.91
N SER A 478 26.45 -16.53 7.96
CA SER A 478 27.67 -16.51 7.15
C SER A 478 27.34 -16.56 5.66
N ASP A 479 26.49 -17.50 5.25
CA ASP A 479 26.10 -17.69 3.84
C ASP A 479 25.38 -16.46 3.27
N LEU A 480 24.54 -15.80 4.08
CA LEU A 480 23.86 -14.56 3.71
C LEU A 480 24.86 -13.41 3.50
N LYS A 481 25.88 -13.28 4.37
CA LYS A 481 26.94 -12.26 4.19
C LYS A 481 27.77 -12.55 2.95
N ASP A 482 28.08 -13.82 2.69
CA ASP A 482 28.80 -14.23 1.49
C ASP A 482 27.96 -13.96 0.23
N MET A 483 26.64 -14.13 0.28
CA MET A 483 25.73 -13.78 -0.82
C MET A 483 25.79 -12.28 -1.14
N VAL A 484 25.73 -11.41 -0.11
CA VAL A 484 25.79 -9.96 -0.30
C VAL A 484 27.16 -9.52 -0.83
N THR A 485 28.25 -10.07 -0.28
CA THR A 485 29.62 -9.63 -0.62
C THR A 485 30.21 -10.32 -1.86
N GLY A 486 29.63 -11.44 -2.29
CA GLY A 486 30.08 -12.24 -3.44
C GLY A 486 29.72 -11.66 -4.81
N GLY A 487 28.85 -10.63 -4.86
CA GLY A 487 28.43 -9.98 -6.10
C GLY A 487 27.62 -10.90 -7.01
N THR A 488 27.59 -10.61 -8.32
CA THR A 488 26.91 -11.44 -9.32
C THR A 488 27.82 -12.59 -9.79
N PRO A 489 27.41 -13.87 -9.63
CA PRO A 489 28.23 -15.01 -10.09
C PRO A 489 28.44 -14.99 -11.61
N PHE A 490 29.70 -15.00 -12.06
CA PHE A 490 30.05 -14.93 -13.48
C PHE A 490 29.45 -16.06 -14.33
N ILE A 491 29.53 -17.32 -13.85
CA ILE A 491 28.97 -18.47 -14.58
C ILE A 491 27.44 -18.42 -14.54
N GLY A 492 26.87 -18.06 -13.39
CA GLY A 492 25.42 -17.94 -13.21
C GLY A 492 24.78 -16.91 -14.14
N SER A 493 25.41 -15.75 -14.32
CA SER A 493 24.92 -14.69 -15.22
C SER A 493 25.11 -15.01 -16.71
N MET A 494 26.01 -15.94 -17.05
CA MET A 494 26.16 -16.41 -18.44
C MET A 494 25.12 -17.47 -18.82
N LEU A 495 24.63 -18.24 -17.86
CA LEU A 495 23.82 -19.45 -18.09
C LEU A 495 22.32 -19.25 -17.84
N GLY A 496 21.88 -18.12 -17.30
CA GLY A 496 20.45 -17.85 -17.06
C GLY A 496 20.12 -16.38 -16.90
N ASP A 497 18.83 -16.10 -16.78
CA ASP A 497 18.26 -14.75 -16.61
C ASP A 497 17.93 -14.46 -15.13
N THR A 498 18.66 -15.10 -14.22
CA THR A 498 18.50 -14.90 -12.77
C THR A 498 18.97 -13.50 -12.38
N ASP A 499 18.10 -12.75 -11.72
CA ASP A 499 18.45 -11.48 -11.11
C ASP A 499 19.09 -11.71 -9.73
N TYR A 500 20.42 -11.85 -9.72
CA TYR A 500 21.18 -12.07 -8.49
C TYR A 500 21.16 -10.85 -7.55
N ALA A 501 20.90 -9.64 -8.06
CA ALA A 501 20.84 -8.46 -7.21
C ALA A 501 19.60 -8.49 -6.31
N LEU A 502 18.47 -9.03 -6.80
CA LEU A 502 17.31 -9.30 -5.93
C LEU A 502 17.66 -10.31 -4.81
N GLY A 503 18.46 -11.33 -5.12
CA GLY A 503 19.02 -12.24 -4.11
C GLY A 503 19.78 -11.51 -3.01
N ARG A 504 20.72 -10.63 -3.39
CA ARG A 504 21.51 -9.83 -2.45
C ARG A 504 20.65 -8.86 -1.66
N LEU A 505 19.66 -8.22 -2.30
CA LEU A 505 18.68 -7.36 -1.66
C LEU A 505 17.91 -8.10 -0.55
N HIS A 506 17.35 -9.27 -0.86
CA HIS A 506 16.66 -10.10 0.12
C HIS A 506 17.62 -10.62 1.21
N ALA A 507 18.88 -10.90 0.89
CA ALA A 507 19.88 -11.30 1.88
C ALA A 507 20.20 -10.17 2.88
N ILE A 508 20.31 -8.92 2.42
CA ILE A 508 20.47 -7.75 3.31
C ILE A 508 19.29 -7.68 4.29
N TRP A 509 18.06 -7.75 3.79
CA TRP A 509 16.88 -7.67 4.65
C TRP A 509 16.68 -8.90 5.53
N THR A 510 17.12 -10.08 5.10
CA THR A 510 17.14 -11.28 5.95
C THR A 510 18.14 -11.08 7.11
N LEU A 511 19.33 -10.54 6.83
CA LEU A 511 20.32 -10.21 7.86
C LEU A 511 19.83 -9.12 8.82
N ASP A 512 19.07 -8.13 8.33
CA ASP A 512 18.40 -7.14 9.19
C ASP A 512 17.38 -7.82 10.12
N GLY A 513 16.52 -8.71 9.58
CA GLY A 513 15.53 -9.45 10.37
C GLY A 513 16.12 -10.42 11.41
N LEU A 514 17.37 -10.86 11.20
CA LEU A 514 18.14 -11.71 12.12
C LEU A 514 19.03 -10.92 13.10
N ASP A 515 18.94 -9.59 13.11
CA ASP A 515 19.81 -8.69 13.86
C ASP A 515 21.30 -9.01 13.62
N ALA A 516 21.68 -9.17 12.35
CA ALA A 516 23.00 -9.63 11.91
C ALA A 516 23.70 -8.66 10.94
N ILE A 517 23.14 -7.46 10.73
CA ILE A 517 23.79 -6.36 10.01
C ILE A 517 25.00 -5.86 10.82
N ASP A 518 26.16 -5.79 10.17
CA ASP A 518 27.35 -5.20 10.73
C ASP A 518 27.98 -4.18 9.77
N LYS A 519 28.90 -3.38 10.31
CA LYS A 519 29.57 -2.32 9.58
C LYS A 519 30.34 -2.82 8.34
N PRO A 520 31.16 -3.90 8.40
CA PRO A 520 31.83 -4.42 7.20
C PRO A 520 30.87 -4.77 6.07
N LEU A 521 29.74 -5.42 6.39
CA LEU A 521 28.70 -5.75 5.41
C LEU A 521 28.12 -4.48 4.79
N VAL A 522 27.75 -3.48 5.59
CA VAL A 522 27.20 -2.21 5.09
C VAL A 522 28.18 -1.51 4.16
N LEU A 523 29.45 -1.41 4.55
CA LEU A 523 30.48 -0.76 3.73
C LEU A 523 30.69 -1.49 2.39
N ALA A 524 30.62 -2.82 2.37
CA ALA A 524 30.70 -3.61 1.16
C ALA A 524 29.46 -3.42 0.27
N ALA A 525 28.25 -3.50 0.85
CA ALA A 525 26.99 -3.39 0.12
C ALA A 525 26.76 -1.99 -0.48
N LEU A 526 27.28 -0.92 0.14
CA LEU A 526 27.27 0.44 -0.43
C LEU A 526 28.09 0.54 -1.74
N GLN A 527 28.96 -0.43 -2.03
CA GLN A 527 29.77 -0.49 -3.25
C GLN A 527 29.22 -1.50 -4.28
N ASP A 528 28.03 -2.06 -4.06
CA ASP A 528 27.43 -3.05 -4.96
C ASP A 528 27.21 -2.45 -6.37
N GLU A 529 27.32 -3.29 -7.40
CA GLU A 529 27.12 -2.86 -8.79
C GLU A 529 25.66 -2.47 -9.08
N ASP A 530 24.69 -3.06 -8.38
CA ASP A 530 23.27 -2.83 -8.59
C ASP A 530 22.73 -1.71 -7.69
N ALA A 531 22.02 -0.76 -8.29
CA ALA A 531 21.45 0.40 -7.60
C ALA A 531 20.47 0.02 -6.48
N ARG A 532 19.69 -1.06 -6.64
CA ARG A 532 18.71 -1.52 -5.65
C ARG A 532 19.40 -2.03 -4.39
N VAL A 533 20.54 -2.71 -4.55
CA VAL A 533 21.36 -3.19 -3.41
C VAL A 533 22.00 -2.01 -2.69
N ARG A 534 22.56 -1.03 -3.43
CA ARG A 534 23.11 0.20 -2.82
C ARG A 534 22.04 1.00 -2.06
N ALA A 535 20.83 1.12 -2.61
CA ALA A 535 19.70 1.79 -1.95
C ALA A 535 19.27 1.07 -0.66
N ALA A 536 19.22 -0.26 -0.65
CA ALA A 536 18.96 -1.02 0.57
C ALA A 536 20.10 -0.87 1.59
N ALA A 537 21.36 -0.92 1.14
CA ALA A 537 22.54 -0.69 1.98
C ALA A 537 22.51 0.68 2.67
N LEU A 538 22.08 1.73 1.94
CA LEU A 538 21.86 3.06 2.50
C LEU A 538 20.83 3.04 3.63
N ARG A 539 19.69 2.36 3.46
CA ARG A 539 18.65 2.24 4.51
C ARG A 539 19.17 1.51 5.76
N VAL A 540 19.83 0.37 5.60
CA VAL A 540 20.39 -0.39 6.74
C VAL A 540 21.63 0.28 7.36
N SER A 541 22.22 1.29 6.69
CA SER A 541 23.31 2.09 7.23
C SER A 541 22.85 3.13 8.26
N GLU A 542 21.57 3.51 8.26
CA GLU A 542 21.05 4.61 9.08
C GLU A 542 21.30 4.49 10.59
N PRO A 543 21.21 3.30 11.23
CA PRO A 543 21.57 3.16 12.64
C PRO A 543 23.02 3.61 12.92
N PHE A 544 23.95 3.33 12.00
CA PHE A 544 25.34 3.76 12.11
C PHE A 544 25.48 5.28 11.92
N LEU A 545 24.77 5.85 10.94
CA LEU A 545 24.72 7.31 10.73
C LEU A 545 24.19 8.03 11.98
N LYS A 546 23.08 7.57 12.55
CA LYS A 546 22.49 8.12 13.78
C LYS A 546 23.42 8.01 14.99
N SER A 547 24.27 6.98 15.03
CA SER A 547 25.29 6.81 16.08
C SER A 547 26.55 7.65 15.85
N GLY A 548 26.70 8.31 14.70
CA GLY A 548 27.83 9.15 14.35
C GLY A 548 29.06 8.38 13.82
N ASP A 549 28.88 7.21 13.18
CA ASP A 549 30.00 6.48 12.58
C ASP A 549 30.58 7.23 11.37
N ALA A 550 31.78 7.78 11.53
CA ALA A 550 32.45 8.60 10.51
C ALA A 550 32.71 7.85 9.20
N SER A 551 33.09 6.57 9.26
CA SER A 551 33.42 5.81 8.04
C SER A 551 32.19 5.40 7.24
N VAL A 552 31.07 5.12 7.92
CA VAL A 552 29.79 4.90 7.23
C VAL A 552 29.31 6.21 6.62
N PHE A 553 29.43 7.34 7.35
CA PHE A 553 29.11 8.65 6.82
C PHE A 553 29.93 8.97 5.55
N GLU A 554 31.25 8.76 5.58
CA GLU A 554 32.14 8.97 4.41
C GLU A 554 31.73 8.08 3.23
N ALA A 555 31.40 6.81 3.47
CA ALA A 555 30.94 5.89 2.43
C ALA A 555 29.60 6.31 1.82
N VAL A 556 28.64 6.75 2.64
CA VAL A 556 27.35 7.29 2.18
C VAL A 556 27.54 8.59 1.41
N GLN A 557 28.39 9.49 1.90
CA GLN A 557 28.69 10.75 1.24
C GLN A 557 29.36 10.53 -0.13
N ALA A 558 30.18 9.49 -0.29
CA ALA A 558 30.81 9.16 -1.57
C ALA A 558 29.77 8.84 -2.67
N LEU A 559 28.58 8.35 -2.31
CA LEU A 559 27.47 8.08 -3.24
C LEU A 559 26.72 9.33 -3.70
N LYS A 560 27.09 10.54 -3.24
CA LYS A 560 26.51 11.81 -3.75
C LYS A 560 26.71 12.03 -5.26
N SER A 561 27.59 11.25 -5.88
CA SER A 561 27.87 11.25 -7.32
C SER A 561 27.47 9.94 -8.01
N ASP A 562 26.61 9.13 -7.38
CA ASP A 562 26.00 7.96 -8.03
C ASP A 562 25.25 8.38 -9.30
N LYS A 563 25.21 7.49 -10.28
CA LYS A 563 24.55 7.73 -11.56
C LYS A 563 23.06 7.44 -11.51
N ASP A 564 22.63 6.63 -10.55
CA ASP A 564 21.25 6.24 -10.41
C ASP A 564 20.47 7.27 -9.57
N PRO A 565 19.37 7.84 -10.10
CA PRO A 565 18.61 8.86 -9.38
C PRO A 565 17.94 8.33 -8.12
N GLU A 566 17.50 7.06 -8.07
CA GLU A 566 16.89 6.49 -6.85
C GLU A 566 17.94 6.29 -5.75
N VAL A 567 19.20 5.98 -6.11
CA VAL A 567 20.31 5.97 -5.13
C VAL A 567 20.56 7.37 -4.58
N LEU A 568 20.63 8.40 -5.44
CA LEU A 568 20.82 9.79 -4.98
C LEU A 568 19.68 10.25 -4.06
N GLN A 569 18.43 9.91 -4.39
CA GLN A 569 17.28 10.18 -3.52
C GLN A 569 17.43 9.47 -2.17
N GLN A 570 17.84 8.20 -2.17
CA GLN A 570 18.04 7.45 -0.93
C GLN A 570 19.22 7.99 -0.10
N VAL A 571 20.29 8.53 -0.72
CA VAL A 571 21.36 9.25 -0.01
C VAL A 571 20.78 10.47 0.71
N VAL A 572 19.96 11.27 0.03
CA VAL A 572 19.30 12.44 0.63
C VAL A 572 18.44 12.04 1.83
N LEU A 573 17.61 11.00 1.68
CA LEU A 573 16.75 10.49 2.74
C LEU A 573 17.54 9.95 3.94
N SER A 574 18.62 9.20 3.69
CA SER A 574 19.45 8.59 4.73
C SER A 574 20.25 9.64 5.51
N LEU A 575 20.79 10.66 4.84
CA LEU A 575 21.51 11.76 5.49
C LEU A 575 20.60 12.66 6.32
N ASN A 576 19.34 12.85 5.91
CA ASN A 576 18.35 13.55 6.72
C ASN A 576 18.15 12.88 8.09
N SER A 577 18.27 11.55 8.16
CA SER A 577 18.12 10.79 9.41
C SER A 577 19.19 11.13 10.47
N ALA A 578 20.39 11.57 10.05
CA ALA A 578 21.51 11.93 10.93
C ALA A 578 21.42 13.36 11.49
N LYS A 579 20.62 14.23 10.85
CA LYS A 579 20.41 15.65 11.20
C LYS A 579 21.71 16.48 11.39
N ASP A 580 22.82 16.06 10.80
CA ASP A 580 24.10 16.74 10.94
C ASP A 580 24.32 17.83 9.85
N LYS A 581 25.24 18.77 10.13
CA LYS A 581 25.52 19.90 9.23
C LYS A 581 26.09 19.45 7.88
N MET A 582 26.98 18.47 7.89
CA MET A 582 27.69 18.01 6.70
C MET A 582 26.76 17.20 5.77
N GLY A 583 25.78 16.50 6.33
CA GLY A 583 24.68 15.86 5.63
C GLY A 583 23.81 16.89 4.91
N LYS A 584 23.43 17.99 5.57
CA LYS A 584 22.68 19.09 4.93
C LYS A 584 23.47 19.74 3.78
N GLU A 585 24.77 19.94 3.95
CA GLU A 585 25.67 20.43 2.89
C GLU A 585 25.70 19.44 1.71
N THR A 586 25.83 18.14 1.99
CA THR A 586 25.83 17.08 0.97
C THR A 586 24.49 17.01 0.21
N ILE A 587 23.35 17.12 0.91
CA ILE A 587 22.03 17.18 0.26
C ILE A 587 21.96 18.38 -0.70
N SER A 588 22.42 19.55 -0.24
CA SER A 588 22.44 20.76 -1.07
C SER A 588 23.34 20.60 -2.31
N GLU A 589 24.48 19.92 -2.17
CA GLU A 589 25.36 19.58 -3.29
C GLU A 589 24.70 18.65 -4.31
N ILE A 590 23.98 17.61 -3.84
CA ILE A 590 23.25 16.68 -4.72
C ILE A 590 22.18 17.44 -5.51
N MET A 591 21.40 18.30 -4.85
CA MET A 591 20.40 19.14 -5.51
C MET A 591 21.03 20.06 -6.55
N ALA A 592 22.13 20.73 -6.20
CA ALA A 592 22.83 21.64 -7.11
C ALA A 592 23.45 20.93 -8.32
N ALA A 593 23.88 19.67 -8.16
CA ALA A 593 24.39 18.84 -9.24
C ALA A 593 23.29 18.30 -10.17
N ASN A 594 22.03 18.28 -9.72
CA ASN A 594 20.88 17.73 -10.44
C ASN A 594 19.72 18.74 -10.61
N PRO A 595 19.96 19.96 -11.13
CA PRO A 595 19.00 21.05 -11.09
C PRO A 595 17.74 20.82 -11.93
N SER A 596 17.77 19.87 -12.88
CA SER A 596 16.63 19.50 -13.73
C SER A 596 15.88 18.26 -13.22
N ASN A 597 16.33 17.63 -12.13
CA ASN A 597 15.68 16.46 -11.57
C ASN A 597 14.67 16.90 -10.48
N GLU A 598 13.40 16.93 -10.85
CA GLU A 598 12.29 17.32 -9.96
C GLU A 598 12.22 16.45 -8.71
N ALA A 599 12.38 15.12 -8.82
CA ALA A 599 12.26 14.22 -7.69
C ALA A 599 13.37 14.45 -6.64
N ILE A 600 14.62 14.61 -7.09
CA ILE A 600 15.75 14.94 -6.21
C ILE A 600 15.54 16.32 -5.57
N ALA A 601 15.08 17.30 -6.34
CA ALA A 601 14.80 18.64 -5.82
C ALA A 601 13.73 18.60 -4.72
N THR A 602 12.58 17.98 -4.99
CA THR A 602 11.48 17.90 -4.02
C THR A 602 11.87 17.14 -2.75
N ILE A 603 12.53 15.98 -2.88
CA ILE A 603 12.98 15.19 -1.72
C ILE A 603 14.04 15.96 -0.91
N GLY A 604 14.95 16.65 -1.59
CA GLY A 604 15.96 17.49 -0.97
C GLY A 604 15.37 18.68 -0.21
N GLU A 605 14.42 19.40 -0.81
CA GLU A 605 13.71 20.53 -0.18
C GLU A 605 12.95 20.08 1.07
N GLU A 606 12.17 19.00 0.98
CA GLU A 606 11.45 18.46 2.14
C GLU A 606 12.38 17.90 3.22
N SER A 607 13.57 17.43 2.85
CA SER A 607 14.58 16.96 3.80
C SER A 607 15.30 18.11 4.52
N LEU A 608 15.57 19.22 3.83
CA LEU A 608 16.22 20.40 4.39
C LEU A 608 15.27 21.31 5.19
N LYS A 609 13.97 21.09 5.07
CA LYS A 609 12.93 21.88 5.74
C LYS A 609 13.01 21.73 7.25
N GLU A 610 13.34 22.83 7.92
CA GLU A 610 13.28 22.94 9.37
C GLU A 610 11.82 22.91 9.84
N VAL A 611 11.44 21.87 10.57
CA VAL A 611 10.12 21.77 11.19
C VAL A 611 10.20 22.37 12.59
N PRO A 612 9.41 23.43 12.91
CA PRO A 612 9.36 23.97 14.26
C PRO A 612 9.08 22.89 15.30
N LEU A 613 9.82 22.89 16.43
CA LEU A 613 9.69 21.90 17.50
C LEU A 613 8.25 21.67 17.96
N GLU A 614 7.43 22.72 17.98
CA GLU A 614 6.02 22.61 18.38
C GLU A 614 5.18 21.80 17.39
N ILE A 615 5.47 21.92 16.08
CA ILE A 615 4.83 21.11 15.05
C ILE A 615 5.28 19.65 15.18
N GLU A 616 6.57 19.39 15.48
CA GLU A 616 7.05 18.02 15.73
C GLU A 616 6.33 17.39 16.93
N LYS A 617 6.14 18.13 18.03
CA LYS A 617 5.39 17.66 19.20
C LYS A 617 3.92 17.36 18.86
N ILE A 618 3.26 18.24 18.12
CA ILE A 618 1.88 18.03 17.67
C ILE A 618 1.79 16.77 16.81
N LYS A 619 2.67 16.62 15.80
CA LYS A 619 2.70 15.43 14.95
C LYS A 619 2.87 14.15 15.76
N LYS A 620 3.77 14.17 16.75
CA LYS A 620 3.99 13.02 17.66
C LYS A 620 2.78 12.73 18.54
N GLN A 621 2.15 13.76 19.12
CA GLN A 621 0.97 13.61 19.98
C GLN A 621 -0.22 12.98 19.24
N TYR A 622 -0.39 13.33 17.97
CA TYR A 622 -1.51 12.86 17.15
C TYR A 622 -1.12 11.80 16.12
N VAL A 623 0.02 11.12 16.28
CA VAL A 623 0.51 10.13 15.30
C VAL A 623 -0.50 9.01 15.03
N LEU A 624 -1.35 8.66 16.00
CA LEU A 624 -2.39 7.64 15.86
C LEU A 624 -3.71 8.14 15.24
N GLN A 625 -3.85 9.45 14.99
CA GLN A 625 -4.98 9.98 14.24
C GLN A 625 -4.79 9.72 12.74
N ASN A 626 -5.89 9.65 11.99
CA ASN A 626 -5.83 9.55 10.54
C ASN A 626 -5.10 10.77 9.93
N SER A 627 -4.52 10.61 8.74
CA SER A 627 -3.68 11.63 8.10
C SER A 627 -4.40 12.96 7.90
N ASN A 628 -5.68 12.95 7.51
CA ASN A 628 -6.50 14.15 7.34
C ASN A 628 -6.65 14.94 8.64
N THR A 629 -6.92 14.26 9.75
CA THR A 629 -6.99 14.87 11.08
C THR A 629 -5.64 15.45 11.50
N ARG A 630 -4.53 14.72 11.30
CA ARG A 630 -3.18 15.23 11.60
C ARG A 630 -2.86 16.49 10.81
N LYS A 631 -3.14 16.48 9.50
CA LYS A 631 -2.97 17.62 8.59
C LYS A 631 -3.76 18.84 9.10
N ARG A 632 -5.05 18.66 9.40
CA ARG A 632 -5.90 19.74 9.93
C ARG A 632 -5.41 20.32 11.25
N ILE A 633 -4.90 19.50 12.17
CA ILE A 633 -4.36 20.02 13.45
C ILE A 633 -3.11 20.87 13.20
N VAL A 634 -2.20 20.42 12.31
CA VAL A 634 -0.97 21.16 11.99
C VAL A 634 -1.29 22.46 11.24
N GLU A 635 -2.17 22.42 10.23
CA GLU A 635 -2.64 23.62 9.52
C GLU A 635 -3.38 24.55 10.48
N GLY A 636 -4.22 24.01 11.34
CA GLY A 636 -4.94 24.74 12.37
C GLY A 636 -4.01 25.45 13.35
N TYR A 637 -2.92 24.81 13.77
CA TYR A 637 -1.87 25.45 14.57
C TYR A 637 -1.24 26.65 13.83
N ASN A 638 -0.87 26.46 12.56
CA ASN A 638 -0.26 27.52 11.75
C ASN A 638 -1.23 28.70 11.54
N ASN A 639 -2.48 28.41 11.17
CA ASN A 639 -3.54 29.40 10.98
C ASN A 639 -3.85 30.14 12.27
N PHE A 640 -3.96 29.40 13.38
CA PHE A 640 -4.19 29.97 14.71
C PHE A 640 -3.05 30.92 15.12
N LYS A 641 -1.80 30.49 14.95
CA LYS A 641 -0.63 31.29 15.29
C LYS A 641 -0.55 32.58 14.46
N ASN A 642 -0.90 32.51 13.18
CA ASN A 642 -0.79 33.64 12.27
C ASN A 642 -1.92 34.66 12.45
N LEU A 643 -3.15 34.22 12.76
CA LEU A 643 -4.32 35.09 12.72
C LEU A 643 -5.10 35.21 14.03
N CYS A 644 -5.10 34.17 14.87
CA CYS A 644 -5.91 34.13 16.10
C CYS A 644 -5.12 34.50 17.36
N ALA A 645 -3.84 34.13 17.41
CA ALA A 645 -3.00 34.26 18.59
C ALA A 645 -2.72 35.72 19.00
N ALA A 646 -2.82 36.66 18.06
CA ALA A 646 -2.67 38.09 18.34
C ALA A 646 -3.71 38.62 19.35
N CYS A 647 -4.94 38.09 19.29
CA CYS A 647 -6.02 38.47 20.20
C CYS A 647 -6.19 37.45 21.35
N HIS A 648 -6.17 36.15 21.03
CA HIS A 648 -6.46 35.08 22.00
C HIS A 648 -5.23 34.56 22.76
N GLY A 649 -4.05 35.13 22.49
CA GLY A 649 -2.78 34.66 23.02
C GLY A 649 -2.29 33.38 22.33
N MET A 650 -0.98 33.13 22.42
CA MET A 650 -0.35 31.98 21.77
C MET A 650 -0.92 30.61 22.18
N ASN A 651 -1.39 30.51 23.43
CA ASN A 651 -1.93 29.27 23.99
C ASN A 651 -3.47 29.27 24.00
N GLY A 652 -4.12 30.27 23.39
CA GLY A 652 -5.58 30.40 23.40
C GLY A 652 -6.19 30.68 24.77
N THR A 653 -5.39 31.11 25.76
CA THR A 653 -5.86 31.43 27.12
C THR A 653 -6.55 32.79 27.22
N GLY A 654 -6.62 33.54 26.12
CA GLY A 654 -7.15 34.90 26.08
C GLY A 654 -6.12 35.93 26.54
N ILE A 655 -6.42 37.20 26.24
CA ILE A 655 -5.69 38.37 26.71
C ILE A 655 -6.71 39.26 27.40
N GLU A 656 -6.46 39.61 28.66
CA GLU A 656 -7.41 40.39 29.47
C GLU A 656 -7.80 41.71 28.78
N GLY A 657 -9.10 41.99 28.74
CA GLY A 657 -9.67 43.17 28.08
C GLY A 657 -9.67 43.11 26.53
N MET A 658 -8.94 42.19 25.92
CA MET A 658 -8.81 42.10 24.45
C MET A 658 -9.64 40.97 23.84
N ALA A 659 -9.45 39.72 24.30
CA ALA A 659 -10.24 38.60 23.81
C ALA A 659 -10.39 37.49 24.87
N PRO A 660 -11.51 36.73 24.86
CA PRO A 660 -11.75 35.66 25.82
C PRO A 660 -10.81 34.47 25.63
N SER A 661 -10.69 33.66 26.68
CA SER A 661 -10.07 32.33 26.59
C SER A 661 -10.86 31.43 25.67
N LEU A 662 -10.15 30.71 24.81
CA LEU A 662 -10.67 29.61 23.99
C LEU A 662 -10.49 28.26 24.71
N VAL A 663 -9.49 28.16 25.60
CA VAL A 663 -9.30 27.01 26.49
C VAL A 663 -10.40 27.01 27.56
N GLY A 664 -11.09 25.89 27.69
CA GLY A 664 -12.21 25.68 28.61
C GLY A 664 -13.49 26.44 28.24
N SER A 665 -13.54 27.10 27.08
CA SER A 665 -14.71 27.89 26.68
C SER A 665 -15.94 26.97 26.47
N PRO A 666 -17.10 27.25 27.08
CA PRO A 666 -18.32 26.47 26.86
C PRO A 666 -18.78 26.41 25.41
N ARG A 667 -18.43 27.42 24.59
CA ARG A 667 -18.78 27.47 23.15
C ARG A 667 -17.84 26.64 22.30
N VAL A 668 -16.60 26.45 22.75
CA VAL A 668 -15.60 25.60 22.11
C VAL A 668 -15.78 24.14 22.51
N THR A 669 -16.11 23.88 23.77
CA THR A 669 -16.30 22.53 24.33
C THR A 669 -17.72 21.99 24.20
N ALA A 670 -18.64 22.79 23.65
CA ALA A 670 -20.00 22.34 23.38
C ALA A 670 -20.02 21.10 22.49
N LYS A 671 -20.93 20.16 22.80
CA LYS A 671 -21.26 19.03 21.91
C LYS A 671 -21.75 19.50 20.54
N ASP A 672 -22.49 20.61 20.53
CA ASP A 672 -22.83 21.31 19.30
C ASP A 672 -21.62 22.14 18.82
N TRP A 673 -20.90 21.56 17.87
CA TRP A 673 -19.73 22.17 17.24
C TRP A 673 -20.09 23.32 16.30
N ASN A 674 -21.36 23.47 15.91
CA ASN A 674 -21.82 24.52 14.99
C ASN A 674 -21.57 25.91 15.57
N ILE A 675 -21.64 26.07 16.89
CA ILE A 675 -21.45 27.36 17.57
C ILE A 675 -20.07 27.95 17.24
N THR A 676 -19.01 27.15 17.35
CA THR A 676 -17.64 27.63 17.05
C THR A 676 -17.51 28.01 15.57
N VAL A 677 -18.15 27.24 14.68
CA VAL A 677 -18.13 27.51 13.23
C VAL A 677 -18.90 28.79 12.90
N LYS A 678 -20.10 28.98 13.45
CA LYS A 678 -20.91 30.20 13.30
C LYS A 678 -20.14 31.45 13.73
N ILE A 679 -19.44 31.38 14.86
CA ILE A 679 -18.58 32.47 15.36
C ILE A 679 -17.46 32.77 14.37
N LEU A 680 -16.76 31.76 13.85
CA LEU A 680 -15.67 32.00 12.90
C LEU A 680 -16.18 32.53 11.56
N LEU A 681 -17.35 32.10 11.08
CA LEU A 681 -17.89 32.56 9.79
C LEU A 681 -18.35 34.02 9.87
N ASN A 682 -19.17 34.37 10.85
CA ASN A 682 -19.85 35.67 10.90
C ASN A 682 -19.28 36.62 11.96
N GLY A 683 -18.41 36.14 12.86
CA GLY A 683 -17.82 36.92 13.95
C GLY A 683 -18.71 37.01 15.19
N LEU A 684 -18.24 37.73 16.20
CA LEU A 684 -18.89 37.85 17.52
C LEU A 684 -18.76 39.28 18.06
N THR A 685 -19.85 39.80 18.64
CA THR A 685 -19.94 41.11 19.28
C THR A 685 -20.69 41.04 20.61
N GLY A 686 -20.51 42.07 21.44
CA GLY A 686 -21.12 42.19 22.76
C GLY A 686 -20.41 41.39 23.86
N PRO A 687 -20.96 41.41 25.09
CA PRO A 687 -20.35 40.77 26.23
C PRO A 687 -20.27 39.25 26.07
N VAL A 688 -19.16 38.69 26.53
CA VAL A 688 -18.90 37.25 26.54
C VAL A 688 -18.75 36.79 27.98
N ASP A 689 -19.66 35.92 28.45
CA ASP A 689 -19.73 35.46 29.84
C ASP A 689 -19.77 36.61 30.86
N GLY A 690 -20.50 37.68 30.54
CA GLY A 690 -20.64 38.87 31.38
C GLY A 690 -19.41 39.79 31.39
N LYS A 691 -18.41 39.54 30.53
CA LYS A 691 -17.22 40.39 30.37
C LYS A 691 -17.24 41.11 29.02
N GLU A 692 -16.90 42.39 29.06
CA GLU A 692 -16.70 43.20 27.86
C GLU A 692 -15.26 43.03 27.35
N TYR A 693 -15.12 43.00 26.03
CA TYR A 693 -13.85 42.89 25.32
C TYR A 693 -13.72 44.01 24.30
N SER A 694 -12.49 44.46 24.04
CA SER A 694 -12.27 45.57 23.12
C SER A 694 -12.56 45.18 21.67
N GLY A 695 -13.62 45.76 21.10
CA GLY A 695 -13.96 45.62 19.68
C GLY A 695 -14.85 44.41 19.37
N VAL A 696 -14.94 44.08 18.09
CA VAL A 696 -15.69 42.93 17.57
C VAL A 696 -14.72 41.87 17.07
N MET A 697 -15.05 40.60 17.26
CA MET A 697 -14.35 39.52 16.58
C MET A 697 -14.87 39.47 15.14
N ALA A 698 -14.04 39.88 14.18
CA ALA A 698 -14.40 39.85 12.77
C ALA A 698 -14.68 38.41 12.30
N GLY A 699 -15.69 38.25 11.46
CA GLY A 699 -15.96 36.98 10.78
C GLY A 699 -14.94 36.69 9.67
N MET A 700 -14.82 35.42 9.32
CA MET A 700 -13.86 34.88 8.37
C MET A 700 -14.57 34.15 7.21
N LYS A 701 -15.78 34.59 6.85
CA LYS A 701 -16.59 33.98 5.77
C LYS A 701 -15.86 33.84 4.43
N GLN A 702 -14.82 34.65 4.20
CA GLN A 702 -14.03 34.62 2.97
C GLN A 702 -13.08 33.42 2.89
N GLN A 703 -12.74 32.80 4.02
CA GLN A 703 -11.92 31.59 4.05
C GLN A 703 -12.76 30.39 3.62
N ASP A 704 -12.12 29.42 2.98
CA ASP A 704 -12.77 28.18 2.57
C ASP A 704 -13.13 27.28 3.77
N ASP A 705 -13.84 26.19 3.48
CA ASP A 705 -14.35 25.29 4.50
C ASP A 705 -13.24 24.51 5.23
N ASP A 706 -12.15 24.16 4.54
CA ASP A 706 -11.04 23.42 5.13
C ASP A 706 -10.18 24.31 6.03
N TYR A 707 -9.96 25.58 5.67
CA TYR A 707 -9.29 26.55 6.52
C TYR A 707 -10.00 26.69 7.87
N ILE A 708 -11.32 26.92 7.84
CA ILE A 708 -12.14 27.06 9.04
C ILE A 708 -12.14 25.75 9.83
N ALA A 709 -12.28 24.60 9.16
CA ALA A 709 -12.25 23.28 9.79
C ALA A 709 -10.91 23.01 10.50
N SER A 710 -9.78 23.38 9.89
CA SER A 710 -8.44 23.25 10.46
C SER A 710 -8.28 24.08 11.74
N VAL A 711 -8.69 25.36 11.72
CA VAL A 711 -8.64 26.24 12.92
C VAL A 711 -9.52 25.70 14.04
N VAL A 712 -10.78 25.33 13.73
CA VAL A 712 -11.71 24.77 14.74
C VAL A 712 -11.18 23.45 15.29
N THR A 713 -10.63 22.59 14.43
CA THR A 713 -10.05 21.32 14.84
C THR A 713 -8.88 21.50 15.78
N TYR A 714 -7.95 22.42 15.49
CA TYR A 714 -6.84 22.73 16.41
C TYR A 714 -7.36 23.25 17.76
N ILE A 715 -8.28 24.22 17.75
CA ILE A 715 -8.83 24.80 18.98
C ILE A 715 -9.57 23.73 19.81
N ARG A 716 -10.39 22.88 19.17
CA ARG A 716 -11.17 21.86 19.87
C ARG A 716 -10.30 20.67 20.30
N MET A 717 -9.58 20.05 19.37
CA MET A 717 -8.80 18.85 19.66
C MET A 717 -7.54 19.17 20.48
N HIS A 718 -6.73 20.14 20.04
CA HIS A 718 -5.43 20.38 20.65
C HIS A 718 -5.51 21.23 21.93
N LEU A 719 -6.29 22.32 21.91
CA LEU A 719 -6.38 23.20 23.08
C LEU A 719 -7.41 22.75 24.13
N ASN A 720 -8.36 21.88 23.76
CA ASN A 720 -9.50 21.52 24.62
C ASN A 720 -9.79 20.01 24.75
N ASN A 721 -9.04 19.14 24.06
CA ASN A 721 -9.25 17.68 24.08
C ASN A 721 -10.68 17.25 23.67
N GLU A 722 -11.27 17.99 22.74
CA GLU A 722 -12.61 17.76 22.20
C GLU A 722 -12.57 17.16 20.79
N LYS A 723 -13.71 16.70 20.26
CA LYS A 723 -13.78 16.22 18.86
C LYS A 723 -13.54 17.37 17.87
N GLY A 724 -12.75 17.09 16.82
CA GLY A 724 -12.50 18.00 15.70
C GLY A 724 -13.68 18.15 14.75
N VAL A 725 -13.52 19.01 13.74
CA VAL A 725 -14.55 19.37 12.76
C VAL A 725 -13.96 19.27 11.35
N GLY A 726 -14.69 18.68 10.39
CA GLY A 726 -14.26 18.58 9.00
C GLY A 726 -14.83 19.64 8.07
N GLY A 727 -14.26 19.79 6.87
CA GLY A 727 -14.71 20.76 5.87
C GLY A 727 -16.20 20.60 5.51
N TRP A 728 -16.70 19.37 5.34
CA TRP A 728 -18.12 19.13 5.05
C TRP A 728 -19.06 19.63 6.16
N GLN A 729 -18.62 19.59 7.41
CA GLN A 729 -19.36 20.10 8.57
C GLN A 729 -19.43 21.63 8.51
N VAL A 730 -18.32 22.29 8.17
CA VAL A 730 -18.29 23.74 7.96
C VAL A 730 -19.18 24.13 6.78
N SER A 731 -19.12 23.40 5.67
CA SER A 731 -19.93 23.65 4.48
C SER A 731 -21.43 23.64 4.78
N LYS A 732 -21.86 22.66 5.59
CA LYS A 732 -23.25 22.58 6.07
C LYS A 732 -23.65 23.84 6.84
N VAL A 733 -22.85 24.25 7.82
CA VAL A 733 -23.15 25.45 8.63
C VAL A 733 -23.11 26.71 7.76
N ARG A 734 -22.16 26.83 6.83
CA ARG A 734 -22.08 27.96 5.91
C ARG A 734 -23.36 28.10 5.08
N LYS A 735 -23.89 26.99 4.56
CA LYS A 735 -25.16 26.99 3.81
C LYS A 735 -26.34 27.42 4.69
N GLU A 736 -26.38 26.96 5.94
CA GLU A 736 -27.41 27.38 6.91
C GLU A 736 -27.32 28.87 7.27
N GLN A 737 -26.14 29.48 7.14
CA GLN A 737 -25.87 30.88 7.48
C GLN A 737 -25.66 31.79 6.26
N GLU A 738 -25.98 31.33 5.05
CA GLU A 738 -25.67 32.04 3.79
C GLU A 738 -26.25 33.47 3.74
N GLY A 739 -27.41 33.70 4.36
CA GLY A 739 -28.06 35.00 4.40
C GLY A 739 -27.64 35.91 5.57
N ARG A 740 -26.74 35.47 6.46
CA ARG A 740 -26.36 36.25 7.64
C ARG A 740 -25.10 37.07 7.38
N GLU A 741 -25.22 38.39 7.53
CA GLU A 741 -24.11 39.34 7.41
C GLU A 741 -23.67 39.94 8.76
N ASP A 742 -24.57 39.93 9.76
CA ASP A 742 -24.30 40.50 11.08
C ASP A 742 -23.51 39.56 12.00
N TYR A 743 -22.73 40.17 12.90
CA TYR A 743 -22.06 39.49 14.00
C TYR A 743 -23.05 38.73 14.88
N TRP A 744 -22.59 37.65 15.51
CA TRP A 744 -23.34 36.99 16.56
C TRP A 744 -23.21 37.72 17.89
N THR A 745 -24.26 37.69 18.69
CA THR A 745 -24.20 37.89 20.15
C THR A 745 -24.28 36.54 20.86
N ILE A 746 -23.80 36.47 22.11
CA ILE A 746 -23.92 35.23 22.91
C ILE A 746 -25.40 34.85 23.10
N GLU A 747 -26.27 35.83 23.33
CA GLU A 747 -27.71 35.57 23.51
C GLU A 747 -28.36 34.95 22.26
N GLU A 748 -27.99 35.40 21.05
CA GLU A 748 -28.47 34.80 19.80
C GLU A 748 -27.94 33.38 19.61
N LEU A 749 -26.65 33.15 19.90
CA LEU A 749 -26.05 31.81 19.78
C LEU A 749 -26.70 30.81 20.74
N GLU A 750 -27.03 31.23 21.95
CA GLU A 750 -27.70 30.41 22.95
C GLU A 750 -29.15 30.09 22.59
N LYS A 751 -29.87 31.03 21.96
CA LYS A 751 -31.22 30.79 21.40
C LYS A 751 -31.21 29.90 20.14
N SER A 752 -30.05 29.79 19.49
CA SER A 752 -29.85 28.96 18.29
C SER A 752 -29.41 27.52 18.58
N LYS A 753 -29.25 27.16 19.85
CA LYS A 753 -29.06 25.78 20.34
C LYS A 753 -30.38 25.02 20.30
#